data_AF-H5XZH1-F1
#
_entry.id   AF-H5XZH1-F1
#
_cell.length_a   1.000
_cell.length_b   1.000
_cell.length_c   1.000
_cell.angle_alpha   90.00
_cell.angle_beta   90.00
_cell.angle_gamma   90.00
#
_symmetry.space_group_name_H-M   'P 1'
#
loop_
_entity.id
_entity.type
_entity.pdbx_description
1 polymer ?
#
loop_
_entity_poly.entity_id
_entity_poly.type
_entity_poly.pdbx_seq_one_letter_code
_entity_poly.pdbx_strand_id
1 'polypeptide(L)'
;MKKKKQKLLNSCLAVAVALSATLAPGVANAATPDAVTRIGGYDQYATAALMAQKGWTGTSDSVVLSAGMTYSLVDALAAGPLAAKLKAPILLTDNGTTLNASAKAQLLRLKPTKVYITSGTAVIRQSVLDEIRAMGITPVELGGYDQYETSVNIAKEMANQGVNISKVVVAAGWLSPADALSIAPIAAAQGMPILTTTQGQLPASVKTYLDGIDDNVKNSYVVGGAAVVSDAVKGALPGKVSRHAGQTKYDTNVEILKSFAKHYKNDKVYVANGETLVDALSVVPLAAASGSPVVLVNQELGNATRDFVKLNMSTDDMVAVGGEVVVPSAGMSALTSAVAYSIDSETVGSTDKTTPMVLTDNVQLTGDNITLQNAQANYSVYVKGDNITLNNLTVKGTVFVDPGETGSATLDGVTAANIVVLSGASDSIHIKNTTAGVLTVDSSSNVRVEATGTTSIGDTVVRTFAIIDANGGSMGTVTITSTPGQDPVVELRGTFTEPVVVEGQVSLQAAAGAVVPSVIIKTENADQKVTLSGSFKAVEVQSQGKLALADNTVVETMKTTAKVDITIPSGSSIGSLDSGSTGTLVSGGGKVNGKNTSSTPSAPPSTGTGGSSGGGSGGGNSGGGDTPAAKAKVTSLTGATISGTQISISPSADVFKQPNIKVDQNATMKLSVVRSGSEYNLGSWALTNSSSGNDIFSVSNASNLNVLSTLTILRDTGIQSSEIFDAIDFHAVLTAAQGMTEANKNKVYDSIAAIFSQASGTSSSTAFYQALNLPGIYAAADTSTKNAIEDIVDAAIPAGVTVSASHLLGSSSAQAVANITQAGKMNLFVSGIDFQELFDELSTSPQKEAIFTAINFTAMYNAIEALPSGNKLQVYINMANIYQAALTVDTTDGINFGALIQLMITDQNVVKLTLTNSNGTTTYTVVKGS
;
A
#
# COMPACT_ATOMS: atom_id res chain seq x y z
N MET A 1 -19.65 -90.46 -17.43
CA MET A 1 -19.77 -91.20 -16.14
C MET A 1 -18.42 -91.17 -15.41
N LYS A 2 -18.44 -90.71 -14.15
CA LYS A 2 -17.56 -91.03 -13.01
C LYS A 2 -16.02 -90.84 -13.12
N LYS A 3 -15.56 -89.84 -12.33
CA LYS A 3 -14.47 -89.84 -11.33
C LYS A 3 -12.98 -89.85 -11.78
N LYS A 4 -12.28 -88.84 -11.21
CA LYS A 4 -10.97 -88.88 -10.52
C LYS A 4 -9.67 -88.96 -11.35
N LYS A 5 -8.88 -87.87 -11.26
CA LYS A 5 -7.46 -87.85 -10.81
C LYS A 5 -7.22 -86.48 -10.13
N GLN A 6 -7.20 -86.36 -8.79
CA GLN A 6 -6.01 -86.40 -7.89
C GLN A 6 -4.91 -85.41 -8.33
N LYS A 7 -4.75 -84.27 -7.64
CA LYS A 7 -4.04 -84.00 -6.35
C LYS A 7 -2.55 -83.67 -6.58
N LEU A 8 -2.06 -82.73 -5.76
CA LEU A 8 -0.70 -82.13 -5.60
C LEU A 8 -0.57 -80.80 -6.37
N LEU A 9 -0.38 -79.63 -5.74
CA LEU A 9 0.44 -79.31 -4.58
C LEU A 9 -0.15 -78.15 -3.73
N ASN A 10 0.00 -78.25 -2.42
CA ASN A 10 -0.25 -77.20 -1.42
C ASN A 10 0.75 -76.04 -1.58
N SER A 11 0.34 -74.80 -1.26
CA SER A 11 0.90 -73.97 -0.16
C SER A 11 0.67 -72.46 -0.40
N CYS A 12 0.21 -71.77 0.66
CA CYS A 12 0.25 -70.31 0.90
C CYS A 12 -0.64 -69.40 0.03
N LEU A 13 -1.77 -68.93 0.57
CA LEU A 13 -1.88 -67.57 1.16
C LEU A 13 -3.32 -67.36 1.66
N ALA A 14 -3.46 -67.30 2.99
CA ALA A 14 -4.66 -66.83 3.65
C ALA A 14 -4.56 -65.31 3.86
N VAL A 15 -5.72 -64.64 3.94
CA VAL A 15 -5.93 -63.31 4.55
C VAL A 15 -5.35 -62.11 3.80
N ALA A 16 -6.21 -61.40 3.06
CA ALA A 16 -6.22 -59.92 2.97
C ALA A 16 -7.29 -59.48 1.96
N VAL A 17 -8.57 -59.54 2.34
CA VAL A 17 -9.55 -58.59 1.77
C VAL A 17 -9.63 -57.45 2.78
N ALA A 18 -8.53 -56.69 2.86
CA ALA A 18 -8.55 -55.36 3.44
C ALA A 18 -9.11 -54.44 2.37
N LEU A 19 -10.21 -53.76 2.68
CA LEU A 19 -10.70 -52.60 1.95
C LEU A 19 -9.54 -51.60 1.86
N SER A 20 -8.78 -51.61 0.77
CA SER A 20 -7.89 -50.52 0.42
C SER A 20 -8.77 -49.37 -0.07
N ALA A 21 -9.24 -48.55 0.87
CA ALA A 21 -9.61 -47.18 0.56
C ALA A 21 -8.32 -46.49 0.07
N THR A 22 -8.13 -46.47 -1.24
CA THR A 22 -7.16 -45.58 -1.87
C THR A 22 -7.65 -44.16 -1.62
N LEU A 23 -7.22 -43.57 -0.51
CA LEU A 23 -7.29 -42.13 -0.30
C LEU A 23 -6.56 -41.50 -1.49
N ALA A 24 -7.31 -40.81 -2.35
CA ALA A 24 -6.69 -39.93 -3.31
C ALA A 24 -5.82 -38.94 -2.52
N PRO A 25 -4.55 -38.70 -2.90
CA PRO A 25 -3.79 -37.62 -2.30
C PRO A 25 -4.63 -36.33 -2.41
N GLY A 26 -4.78 -35.61 -1.30
CA GLY A 26 -5.48 -34.33 -1.28
C GLY A 26 -5.00 -33.48 -2.44
N VAL A 27 -5.94 -33.02 -3.27
CA VAL A 27 -5.61 -32.27 -4.49
C VAL A 27 -5.09 -30.90 -4.06
N ALA A 28 -3.76 -30.76 -4.07
CA ALA A 28 -3.11 -29.47 -3.91
C ALA A 28 -3.47 -28.60 -5.11
N ASN A 29 -4.18 -27.50 -4.88
CA ASN A 29 -4.49 -26.55 -5.93
C ASN A 29 -3.44 -25.44 -5.91
N ALA A 30 -2.97 -25.04 -7.10
CA ALA A 30 -2.30 -23.76 -7.21
C ALA A 30 -3.33 -22.69 -6.86
N ALA A 31 -3.05 -21.89 -5.84
CA ALA A 31 -3.89 -20.73 -5.54
C ALA A 31 -3.89 -19.83 -6.78
N THR A 32 -5.06 -19.43 -7.28
CA THR A 32 -5.14 -18.32 -8.22
C THR A 32 -4.70 -17.08 -7.45
N PRO A 33 -3.62 -16.38 -7.84
CA PRO A 33 -3.24 -15.16 -7.17
C PRO A 33 -4.43 -14.20 -7.21
N ASP A 34 -4.85 -13.68 -6.06
CA ASP A 34 -5.79 -12.57 -6.02
C ASP A 34 -5.28 -11.44 -6.93
N ALA A 35 -6.19 -10.65 -7.47
CA ALA A 35 -5.82 -9.48 -8.25
C ALA A 35 -4.86 -8.62 -7.42
N VAL A 36 -3.64 -8.40 -7.93
CA VAL A 36 -2.60 -7.60 -7.26
C VAL A 36 -3.18 -6.25 -6.86
N THR A 37 -3.26 -5.97 -5.56
CA THR A 37 -3.67 -4.65 -5.08
C THR A 37 -2.60 -3.65 -5.48
N ARG A 38 -2.97 -2.65 -6.28
CA ARG A 38 -2.04 -1.68 -6.86
C ARG A 38 -2.48 -0.25 -6.60
N ILE A 39 -1.50 0.59 -6.26
CA ILE A 39 -1.66 2.04 -6.23
C ILE A 39 -0.60 2.63 -7.17
N GLY A 40 -0.99 2.93 -8.41
CA GLY A 40 -0.10 3.48 -9.42
C GLY A 40 -0.87 4.36 -10.40
N GLY A 41 -0.37 5.57 -10.63
CA GLY A 41 -0.86 6.49 -11.65
C GLY A 41 -0.18 6.28 -12.99
N TYR A 42 -0.55 7.10 -13.99
CA TYR A 42 0.13 7.12 -15.29
C TYR A 42 1.56 7.69 -15.19
N ASP A 43 1.86 8.44 -14.14
CA ASP A 43 3.18 8.95 -13.78
C ASP A 43 3.36 8.99 -12.25
N GLN A 44 4.55 9.40 -11.78
CA GLN A 44 4.87 9.47 -10.35
C GLN A 44 4.02 10.51 -9.59
N TYR A 45 3.60 11.59 -10.25
CA TYR A 45 2.82 12.65 -9.63
C TYR A 45 1.40 12.18 -9.36
N ALA A 46 0.82 11.45 -10.32
CA ALA A 46 -0.46 10.77 -10.19
C ALA A 46 -0.40 9.64 -9.15
N THR A 47 0.69 8.85 -9.09
CA THR A 47 0.88 7.84 -8.03
C THR A 47 0.85 8.50 -6.65
N ALA A 48 1.61 9.58 -6.44
CA ALA A 48 1.61 10.30 -5.17
C ALA A 48 0.23 10.89 -4.83
N ALA A 49 -0.51 11.37 -5.83
CA ALA A 49 -1.88 11.85 -5.62
C ALA A 49 -2.85 10.72 -5.23
N LEU A 50 -2.70 9.52 -5.79
CA LEU A 50 -3.49 8.33 -5.41
C LEU A 50 -3.13 7.85 -4.00
N MET A 51 -1.86 7.89 -3.61
CA MET A 51 -1.44 7.62 -2.23
C MET A 51 -2.07 8.60 -1.24
N ALA A 52 -2.10 9.88 -1.60
CA ALA A 52 -2.77 10.91 -0.79
C ALA A 52 -4.27 10.64 -0.67
N GLN A 53 -4.95 10.20 -1.75
CA GLN A 53 -6.36 9.81 -1.69
C GLN A 53 -6.60 8.58 -0.81
N LYS A 54 -5.71 7.59 -0.86
CA LYS A 54 -5.81 6.36 -0.07
C LYS A 54 -5.61 6.62 1.43
N GLY A 55 -4.60 7.39 1.80
CA GLY A 55 -4.24 7.64 3.20
C GLY A 55 -5.03 8.77 3.87
N TRP A 56 -5.55 9.74 3.09
CA TRP A 56 -6.22 10.94 3.59
C TRP A 56 -7.55 11.14 2.87
N THR A 57 -8.58 10.43 3.31
CA THR A 57 -9.92 10.44 2.69
C THR A 57 -10.67 11.75 2.89
N GLY A 58 -10.36 12.50 3.95
CA GLY A 58 -10.91 13.82 4.26
C GLY A 58 -9.96 14.97 3.93
N THR A 59 -9.94 15.98 4.82
CA THR A 59 -8.97 17.08 4.80
C THR A 59 -7.67 16.71 5.52
N SER A 60 -6.61 17.49 5.29
CA SER A 60 -5.34 17.36 6.02
C SER A 60 -4.83 18.75 6.39
N ASP A 61 -4.47 19.01 7.64
CA ASP A 61 -3.98 20.32 8.08
C ASP A 61 -2.68 20.72 7.38
N SER A 62 -1.88 19.72 7.02
CA SER A 62 -0.57 19.86 6.41
C SER A 62 -0.41 18.94 5.21
N VAL A 63 0.42 19.36 4.25
CA VAL A 63 0.90 18.56 3.14
C VAL A 63 2.41 18.76 3.02
N VAL A 64 3.15 17.72 2.66
CA VAL A 64 4.57 17.85 2.30
C VAL A 64 4.66 17.81 0.78
N LEU A 65 5.30 18.82 0.18
CA LEU A 65 5.51 18.91 -1.26
C LEU A 65 6.99 18.76 -1.57
N SER A 66 7.31 17.73 -2.35
CA SER A 66 8.68 17.38 -2.74
C SER A 66 8.86 17.39 -4.26
N ALA A 67 10.12 17.44 -4.70
CA ALA A 67 10.45 17.28 -6.11
C ALA A 67 10.21 15.83 -6.56
N GLY A 68 9.52 15.64 -7.70
CA GLY A 68 9.27 14.32 -8.29
C GLY A 68 10.25 13.91 -9.38
N MET A 69 11.38 14.62 -9.52
CA MET A 69 12.37 14.40 -10.58
C MET A 69 13.59 13.65 -10.03
N THR A 70 14.07 12.65 -10.78
CA THR A 70 15.15 11.74 -10.34
C THR A 70 16.39 12.44 -9.80
N TYR A 71 16.83 13.54 -10.43
CA TYR A 71 18.04 14.28 -10.03
C TYR A 71 17.88 15.10 -8.74
N SER A 72 16.64 15.29 -8.24
CA SER A 72 16.32 16.07 -7.03
C SER A 72 15.63 15.23 -5.95
N LEU A 73 15.57 13.91 -6.09
CA LEU A 73 14.90 13.04 -5.13
C LEU A 73 15.56 13.05 -3.74
N VAL A 74 16.84 13.41 -3.63
CA VAL A 74 17.62 13.30 -2.39
C VAL A 74 17.02 14.14 -1.25
N ASP A 75 16.56 15.34 -1.56
CA ASP A 75 15.85 16.23 -0.63
C ASP A 75 14.58 15.56 -0.08
N ALA A 76 13.87 14.88 -0.98
CA ALA A 76 12.61 14.23 -0.69
C ALA A 76 12.78 12.96 0.17
N LEU A 77 13.93 12.29 0.12
CA LEU A 77 14.22 11.09 0.93
C LEU A 77 14.16 11.39 2.45
N ALA A 78 14.48 12.61 2.86
CA ALA A 78 14.40 13.03 4.26
C ALA A 78 12.99 13.47 4.70
N ALA A 79 12.04 13.61 3.75
CA ALA A 79 10.71 14.15 4.01
C ALA A 79 9.78 13.20 4.76
N GLY A 80 10.00 11.88 4.61
CA GLY A 80 9.16 10.82 5.18
C GLY A 80 8.87 10.99 6.68
N PRO A 81 9.90 11.12 7.53
CA PRO A 81 9.71 11.32 8.96
C PRO A 81 8.94 12.58 9.35
N LEU A 82 9.17 13.70 8.65
CA LEU A 82 8.39 14.91 8.87
C LEU A 82 6.92 14.72 8.45
N ALA A 83 6.68 14.11 7.28
CA ALA A 83 5.34 13.83 6.78
C ALA A 83 4.54 12.94 7.74
N ALA A 84 5.16 11.87 8.27
CA ALA A 84 4.53 11.01 9.27
C ALA A 84 4.22 11.75 10.58
N LYS A 85 5.16 12.59 11.06
CA LYS A 85 4.93 13.42 12.25
C LYS A 85 3.76 14.39 12.06
N LEU A 86 3.66 15.02 10.90
CA LEU A 86 2.57 15.93 10.53
C LEU A 86 1.27 15.20 10.21
N LYS A 87 1.28 13.85 10.14
CA LYS A 87 0.19 13.03 9.60
C LYS A 87 -0.27 13.56 8.24
N ALA A 88 0.68 13.83 7.35
CA ALA A 88 0.46 14.51 6.08
C ALA A 88 0.92 13.65 4.90
N PRO A 89 0.27 13.75 3.72
CA PRO A 89 0.75 13.08 2.52
C PRO A 89 2.00 13.76 1.98
N ILE A 90 2.81 12.99 1.25
CA ILE A 90 3.84 13.53 0.35
C ILE A 90 3.24 13.64 -1.04
N LEU A 91 3.11 14.87 -1.54
CA LEU A 91 2.80 15.16 -2.94
C LEU A 91 4.09 15.51 -3.68
N LEU A 92 4.05 15.34 -5.00
CA LEU A 92 5.19 15.59 -5.88
C LEU A 92 4.89 16.69 -6.88
N THR A 93 5.90 17.49 -7.21
CA THR A 93 5.86 18.46 -8.31
C THR A 93 7.13 18.41 -9.15
N ASP A 94 7.03 18.79 -10.41
CA ASP A 94 8.15 18.96 -11.33
C ASP A 94 8.82 20.35 -11.16
N ASN A 95 9.86 20.63 -11.95
CA ASN A 95 10.54 21.94 -12.04
C ASN A 95 9.80 22.89 -13.03
N GLY A 96 8.49 22.70 -13.19
CA GLY A 96 7.63 23.59 -13.95
C GLY A 96 7.55 24.98 -13.30
N THR A 97 7.04 25.94 -14.08
CA THR A 97 6.72 27.27 -13.57
C THR A 97 5.38 27.31 -12.82
N THR A 98 4.59 26.25 -12.90
CA THR A 98 3.31 26.10 -12.20
C THR A 98 3.31 24.80 -11.39
N LEU A 99 2.50 24.75 -10.34
CA LEU A 99 2.30 23.55 -9.55
C LEU A 99 1.77 22.41 -10.44
N ASN A 100 2.35 21.22 -10.30
CA ASN A 100 1.90 20.04 -11.02
C ASN A 100 0.40 19.80 -10.79
N ALA A 101 -0.34 19.47 -11.86
CA ALA A 101 -1.80 19.36 -11.83
C ALA A 101 -2.30 18.32 -10.81
N SER A 102 -1.63 17.19 -10.68
CA SER A 102 -1.98 16.14 -9.72
C SER A 102 -1.81 16.62 -8.28
N ALA A 103 -0.72 17.32 -7.98
CA ALA A 103 -0.51 17.93 -6.66
C ALA A 103 -1.54 19.03 -6.38
N LYS A 104 -1.81 19.91 -7.35
CA LYS A 104 -2.81 20.98 -7.23
C LYS A 104 -4.21 20.44 -6.92
N ALA A 105 -4.62 19.39 -7.62
CA ALA A 105 -5.91 18.73 -7.38
C ALA A 105 -6.01 18.19 -5.94
N GLN A 106 -4.93 17.60 -5.42
CA GLN A 106 -4.90 17.13 -4.03
C GLN A 106 -4.88 18.28 -3.01
N LEU A 107 -4.16 19.38 -3.27
CA LEU A 107 -4.20 20.55 -2.37
C LEU A 107 -5.61 21.15 -2.28
N LEU A 108 -6.34 21.23 -3.40
CA LEU A 108 -7.73 21.68 -3.42
C LEU A 108 -8.67 20.75 -2.64
N ARG A 109 -8.44 19.43 -2.73
CA ARG A 109 -9.24 18.42 -2.02
C ARG A 109 -8.95 18.39 -0.52
N LEU A 110 -7.65 18.36 -0.16
CA LEU A 110 -7.17 18.23 1.21
C LEU A 110 -7.33 19.51 2.02
N LYS A 111 -7.36 20.67 1.35
CA LYS A 111 -7.50 22.02 1.94
C LYS A 111 -6.52 22.27 3.10
N PRO A 112 -5.21 22.06 2.92
CA PRO A 112 -4.25 22.24 4.00
C PRO A 112 -4.07 23.71 4.36
N THR A 113 -3.73 23.97 5.62
CA THR A 113 -3.33 25.30 6.08
C THR A 113 -1.88 25.60 5.73
N LYS A 114 -1.03 24.55 5.71
CA LYS A 114 0.40 24.64 5.42
C LYS A 114 0.84 23.60 4.41
N VAL A 115 1.79 24.00 3.55
CA VAL A 115 2.51 23.07 2.67
C VAL A 115 4.00 23.20 2.97
N TYR A 116 4.64 22.11 3.40
CA TYR A 116 6.07 22.06 3.69
C TYR A 116 6.83 21.73 2.43
N ILE A 117 7.67 22.66 1.96
CA ILE A 117 8.42 22.57 0.71
C ILE A 117 9.81 22.02 1.02
N THR A 118 10.11 20.81 0.56
CA THR A 118 11.32 20.08 0.95
C THR A 118 12.51 20.30 0.02
N SER A 119 12.40 21.19 -0.96
CA SER A 119 13.50 21.54 -1.86
C SER A 119 13.65 23.05 -1.99
N GLY A 120 14.87 23.51 -2.29
CA GLY A 120 15.14 24.92 -2.53
C GLY A 120 14.47 25.44 -3.81
N THR A 121 14.44 26.78 -3.95
CA THR A 121 13.75 27.46 -5.06
C THR A 121 14.37 27.21 -6.44
N ALA A 122 15.59 26.66 -6.49
CA ALA A 122 16.24 26.19 -7.71
C ALA A 122 15.59 24.92 -8.29
N VAL A 123 14.86 24.17 -7.46
CA VAL A 123 14.19 22.91 -7.83
C VAL A 123 12.67 23.10 -7.87
N ILE A 124 12.09 23.64 -6.80
CA ILE A 124 10.67 24.00 -6.74
C ILE A 124 10.58 25.52 -6.85
N ARG A 125 10.30 26.02 -8.06
CA ARG A 125 10.41 27.44 -8.40
C ARG A 125 9.56 28.33 -7.51
N GLN A 126 10.00 29.57 -7.32
CA GLN A 126 9.27 30.59 -6.57
C GLN A 126 7.82 30.76 -7.05
N SER A 127 7.58 30.63 -8.35
CA SER A 127 6.23 30.72 -8.95
C SER A 127 5.27 29.63 -8.47
N VAL A 128 5.77 28.43 -8.14
CA VAL A 128 4.97 27.36 -7.53
C VAL A 128 4.55 27.74 -6.11
N LEU A 129 5.47 28.32 -5.32
CA LEU A 129 5.19 28.81 -3.97
C LEU A 129 4.16 29.95 -4.00
N ASP A 130 4.28 30.85 -4.99
CA ASP A 130 3.33 31.95 -5.19
C ASP A 130 1.94 31.43 -5.57
N GLU A 131 1.86 30.39 -6.39
CA GLU A 131 0.60 29.70 -6.70
C GLU A 131 -0.02 29.07 -5.45
N ILE A 132 0.77 28.41 -4.60
CA ILE A 132 0.31 27.86 -3.31
C ILE A 132 -0.22 28.97 -2.39
N ARG A 133 0.46 30.11 -2.30
CA ARG A 133 0.00 31.28 -1.54
C ARG A 133 -1.32 31.83 -2.08
N ALA A 134 -1.46 31.90 -3.41
CA ALA A 134 -2.69 32.35 -4.06
C ALA A 134 -3.89 31.42 -3.77
N MET A 135 -3.64 30.15 -3.46
CA MET A 135 -4.66 29.20 -2.99
C MET A 135 -5.08 29.41 -1.52
N GLY A 136 -4.48 30.38 -0.82
CA GLY A 136 -4.73 30.64 0.62
C GLY A 136 -3.96 29.71 1.55
N ILE A 137 -2.92 29.03 1.05
CA ILE A 137 -2.14 28.02 1.77
C ILE A 137 -0.77 28.60 2.10
N THR A 138 -0.24 28.38 3.31
CA THR A 138 1.07 28.90 3.72
C THR A 138 2.20 27.94 3.33
N PRO A 139 3.11 28.29 2.39
CA PRO A 139 4.31 27.50 2.15
C PRO A 139 5.30 27.66 3.31
N VAL A 140 5.80 26.54 3.83
CA VAL A 140 6.89 26.46 4.81
C VAL A 140 8.12 25.94 4.08
N GLU A 141 9.08 26.82 3.81
CA GLU A 141 10.27 26.51 3.02
C GLU A 141 11.33 25.83 3.88
N LEU A 142 11.63 24.56 3.59
CA LEU A 142 12.65 23.76 4.28
C LEU A 142 13.89 23.50 3.42
N GLY A 143 13.81 23.77 2.12
CA GLY A 143 14.93 23.65 1.19
C GLY A 143 16.13 24.50 1.61
N GLY A 144 17.30 23.88 1.70
CA GLY A 144 18.57 24.56 1.95
C GLY A 144 19.30 24.92 0.66
N TYR A 145 20.53 25.41 0.81
CA TYR A 145 21.47 25.61 -0.30
C TYR A 145 21.79 24.30 -1.02
N ASP A 146 21.89 23.21 -0.25
CA ASP A 146 22.15 21.86 -0.72
C ASP A 146 21.29 20.83 0.05
N GLN A 147 21.36 19.57 -0.37
CA GLN A 147 20.60 18.46 0.22
C GLN A 147 20.96 18.18 1.68
N TYR A 148 22.17 18.58 2.11
CA TYR A 148 22.65 18.37 3.46
C TYR A 148 21.98 19.37 4.40
N GLU A 149 21.97 20.65 4.02
CA GLU A 149 21.23 21.69 4.72
C GLU A 149 19.72 21.43 4.70
N THR A 150 19.14 21.00 3.57
CA THR A 150 17.74 20.58 3.51
C THR A 150 17.42 19.51 4.55
N SER A 151 18.25 18.45 4.65
CA SER A 151 18.02 17.38 5.63
C SER A 151 18.09 17.87 7.09
N VAL A 152 18.96 18.84 7.38
CA VAL A 152 19.05 19.50 8.69
C VAL A 152 17.83 20.37 8.97
N ASN A 153 17.34 21.11 7.99
CA ASN A 153 16.14 21.95 8.14
C ASN A 153 14.90 21.10 8.41
N ILE A 154 14.76 19.97 7.73
CA ILE A 154 13.68 18.99 8.02
C ILE A 154 13.81 18.44 9.44
N ALA A 155 15.03 18.09 9.89
CA ALA A 155 15.25 17.59 11.24
C ALA A 155 14.93 18.64 12.33
N LYS A 156 15.29 19.91 12.10
CA LYS A 156 14.90 21.04 12.95
C LYS A 156 13.39 21.22 12.98
N GLU A 157 12.73 21.11 11.84
CA GLU A 157 11.27 21.22 11.79
C GLU A 157 10.58 20.06 12.53
N MET A 158 11.10 18.83 12.45
CA MET A 158 10.61 17.73 13.28
C MET A 158 10.71 18.07 14.78
N ALA A 159 11.82 18.64 15.23
CA ALA A 159 11.98 19.09 16.61
C ALA A 159 11.00 20.21 16.97
N ASN A 160 10.76 21.18 16.07
CA ASN A 160 9.74 22.23 16.24
C ASN A 160 8.32 21.66 16.37
N GLN A 161 8.03 20.55 15.68
CA GLN A 161 6.78 19.80 15.80
C GLN A 161 6.74 18.93 17.08
N GLY A 162 7.73 19.01 17.96
CA GLY A 162 7.79 18.30 19.23
C GLY A 162 8.27 16.86 19.12
N VAL A 163 9.06 16.51 18.09
CA VAL A 163 9.78 15.23 18.07
C VAL A 163 11.00 15.33 18.99
N ASN A 164 11.13 14.41 19.95
CA ASN A 164 12.36 14.25 20.72
C ASN A 164 13.39 13.48 19.87
N ILE A 165 14.42 14.17 19.40
CA ILE A 165 15.44 13.59 18.51
C ILE A 165 16.48 12.80 19.35
N SER A 166 16.09 11.60 19.79
CA SER A 166 16.99 10.69 20.51
C SER A 166 17.63 9.62 19.62
N LYS A 167 17.20 9.54 18.36
CA LYS A 167 17.68 8.60 17.34
C LYS A 167 17.90 9.38 16.05
N VAL A 168 18.98 9.13 15.32
CA VAL A 168 19.24 9.76 14.02
C VAL A 168 19.67 8.74 12.98
N VAL A 169 19.33 8.98 11.72
CA VAL A 169 19.77 8.19 10.57
C VAL A 169 20.73 9.03 9.74
N VAL A 170 21.83 8.43 9.29
CA VAL A 170 22.79 9.04 8.36
C VAL A 170 22.96 8.16 7.13
N ALA A 171 22.71 8.72 5.96
CA ALA A 171 22.77 8.00 4.68
C ALA A 171 23.41 8.87 3.58
N ALA A 172 24.14 8.25 2.66
CA ALA A 172 24.73 8.94 1.52
C ALA A 172 23.70 9.13 0.40
N GLY A 173 22.69 9.97 0.63
CA GLY A 173 21.53 10.09 -0.25
C GLY A 173 21.82 10.36 -1.74
N TRP A 174 22.96 10.98 -2.08
CA TRP A 174 23.38 11.17 -3.48
C TRP A 174 24.04 9.93 -4.10
N LEU A 175 24.88 9.23 -3.33
CA LEU A 175 25.62 8.05 -3.82
C LEU A 175 24.76 6.78 -3.76
N SER A 176 23.83 6.71 -2.82
CA SER A 176 22.93 5.57 -2.63
C SER A 176 21.54 6.02 -2.15
N PRO A 177 20.72 6.64 -3.03
CA PRO A 177 19.38 7.09 -2.67
C PRO A 177 18.45 5.95 -2.26
N ALA A 178 18.64 4.74 -2.81
CA ALA A 178 17.84 3.56 -2.46
C ALA A 178 18.10 3.06 -1.03
N ASP A 179 19.33 3.19 -0.53
CA ASP A 179 19.68 2.86 0.85
C ASP A 179 18.95 3.81 1.82
N ALA A 180 18.97 5.12 1.54
CA ALA A 180 18.23 6.12 2.30
C ALA A 180 16.71 5.92 2.24
N LEU A 181 16.18 5.50 1.10
CA LEU A 181 14.75 5.19 0.98
C LEU A 181 14.35 3.94 1.77
N SER A 182 15.22 2.93 1.82
CA SER A 182 14.95 1.67 2.51
C SER A 182 14.68 1.84 4.00
N ILE A 183 15.32 2.83 4.63
CA ILE A 183 15.13 3.16 6.05
C ILE A 183 13.99 4.15 6.28
N ALA A 184 13.51 4.84 5.24
CA ALA A 184 12.54 5.93 5.38
C ALA A 184 11.22 5.55 6.06
N PRO A 185 10.58 4.40 5.77
CA PRO A 185 9.35 3.98 6.47
C PRO A 185 9.54 3.81 7.97
N ILE A 186 10.60 3.11 8.38
CA ILE A 186 10.85 2.86 9.81
C ILE A 186 11.39 4.11 10.51
N ALA A 187 12.20 4.92 9.84
CA ALA A 187 12.60 6.24 10.33
C ALA A 187 11.38 7.12 10.59
N ALA A 188 10.40 7.08 9.69
CA ALA A 188 9.18 7.82 9.84
C ALA A 188 8.29 7.30 10.97
N ALA A 189 8.11 5.98 11.08
CA ALA A 189 7.35 5.35 12.17
C ALA A 189 7.98 5.59 13.56
N GLN A 190 9.30 5.72 13.62
CA GLN A 190 10.06 5.85 14.87
C GLN A 190 10.50 7.29 15.17
N GLY A 191 10.07 8.28 14.37
CA GLY A 191 10.42 9.70 14.57
C GLY A 191 11.91 10.00 14.42
N MET A 192 12.63 9.28 13.57
CA MET A 192 14.07 9.44 13.34
C MET A 192 14.30 10.37 12.13
N PRO A 193 14.96 11.53 12.28
CA PRO A 193 15.35 12.33 11.13
C PRO A 193 16.40 11.58 10.30
N ILE A 194 16.33 11.75 8.98
CA ILE A 194 17.30 11.23 8.01
C ILE A 194 18.19 12.39 7.57
N LEU A 195 19.44 12.36 7.99
CA LEU A 195 20.46 13.31 7.61
C LEU A 195 21.28 12.75 6.45
N THR A 196 21.52 13.58 5.44
CA THR A 196 22.32 13.15 4.28
C THR A 196 23.80 13.42 4.52
N THR A 197 24.69 12.62 3.93
CA THR A 197 26.14 12.80 4.06
C THR A 197 26.87 12.58 2.74
N THR A 198 28.13 13.02 2.68
CA THR A 198 29.09 12.55 1.66
C THR A 198 29.65 11.19 2.07
N GLN A 199 30.43 10.56 1.18
CA GLN A 199 31.13 9.31 1.47
C GLN A 199 32.13 9.42 2.63
N GLY A 200 33.02 10.41 2.56
CA GLY A 200 34.22 10.48 3.40
C GLY A 200 34.07 11.35 4.65
N GLN A 201 33.10 12.25 4.69
CA GLN A 201 32.98 13.26 5.73
C GLN A 201 31.54 13.72 5.95
N LEU A 202 31.23 14.09 7.20
CA LEU A 202 29.98 14.79 7.50
C LEU A 202 30.05 16.21 6.91
N PRO A 203 29.06 16.64 6.11
CA PRO A 203 28.92 18.03 5.70
C PRO A 203 28.88 18.96 6.91
N ALA A 204 29.40 20.19 6.76
CA ALA A 204 29.52 21.13 7.88
C ALA A 204 28.16 21.46 8.55
N SER A 205 27.09 21.59 7.76
CA SER A 205 25.72 21.82 8.26
C SER A 205 25.23 20.66 9.14
N VAL A 206 25.43 19.42 8.68
CA VAL A 206 25.05 18.20 9.37
C VAL A 206 25.88 17.99 10.64
N LYS A 207 27.19 18.19 10.56
CA LYS A 207 28.08 18.11 11.73
C LYS A 207 27.67 19.11 12.80
N THR A 208 27.48 20.37 12.43
CA THR A 208 27.08 21.43 13.38
C THR A 208 25.74 21.12 14.05
N TYR A 209 24.78 20.59 13.29
CA TYR A 209 23.49 20.17 13.83
C TYR A 209 23.65 19.02 14.85
N LEU A 210 24.40 17.97 14.49
CA LEU A 210 24.64 16.82 15.37
C LEU A 210 25.40 17.21 16.65
N ASP A 211 26.46 18.03 16.53
CA ASP A 211 27.20 18.55 17.69
C ASP A 211 26.25 19.31 18.65
N GLY A 212 25.28 20.04 18.10
CA GLY A 212 24.30 20.81 18.88
C GLY A 212 23.24 19.96 19.60
N ILE A 213 23.09 18.67 19.25
CA ILE A 213 22.11 17.75 19.85
C ILE A 213 22.74 16.49 20.44
N ASP A 214 24.08 16.41 20.53
CA ASP A 214 24.83 15.21 20.93
C ASP A 214 24.30 14.60 22.24
N ASP A 215 24.11 15.42 23.27
CA ASP A 215 23.60 14.98 24.58
C ASP A 215 22.23 14.29 24.50
N ASN A 216 21.42 14.63 23.49
CA ASN A 216 20.09 14.05 23.29
C ASN A 216 20.14 12.74 22.49
N VAL A 217 21.07 12.60 21.54
CA VAL A 217 21.13 11.46 20.63
C VAL A 217 21.70 10.23 21.34
N LYS A 218 20.87 9.19 21.48
CA LYS A 218 21.24 7.92 22.12
C LYS A 218 21.67 6.85 21.12
N ASN A 219 21.08 6.87 19.92
CA ASN A 219 21.43 5.93 18.86
C ASN A 219 21.58 6.64 17.51
N SER A 220 22.59 6.23 16.76
CA SER A 220 22.82 6.69 15.39
C SER A 220 22.86 5.49 14.44
N TYR A 221 22.16 5.59 13.32
CA TYR A 221 22.06 4.52 12.33
C TYR A 221 22.73 4.97 11.03
N VAL A 222 23.83 4.30 10.67
CA VAL A 222 24.45 4.47 9.36
C VAL A 222 23.80 3.52 8.36
N VAL A 223 23.31 4.05 7.26
CA VAL A 223 22.65 3.27 6.21
C VAL A 223 23.49 3.28 4.94
N GLY A 224 23.85 2.09 4.48
CA GLY A 224 24.80 1.86 3.39
C GLY A 224 26.17 1.36 3.87
N GLY A 225 26.88 0.66 2.96
CA GLY A 225 28.19 0.08 3.23
C GLY A 225 29.30 1.13 3.37
N ALA A 226 30.50 0.70 3.80
CA ALA A 226 31.67 1.58 3.96
C ALA A 226 32.07 2.30 2.65
N ALA A 227 31.74 1.72 1.49
CA ALA A 227 31.98 2.30 0.19
C ALA A 227 31.12 3.55 -0.10
N VAL A 228 29.96 3.71 0.54
CA VAL A 228 29.07 4.87 0.36
C VAL A 228 29.00 5.76 1.60
N VAL A 229 29.21 5.21 2.79
CA VAL A 229 29.39 5.97 4.05
C VAL A 229 30.57 5.39 4.81
N SER A 230 31.71 6.05 4.77
CA SER A 230 32.97 5.58 5.38
C SER A 230 32.89 5.39 6.89
N ASP A 231 33.85 4.65 7.46
CA ASP A 231 33.96 4.51 8.91
C ASP A 231 34.41 5.81 9.60
N ALA A 232 35.01 6.75 8.87
CA ALA A 232 35.28 8.09 9.38
C ALA A 232 33.98 8.85 9.68
N VAL A 233 33.00 8.80 8.78
CA VAL A 233 31.65 9.35 9.02
C VAL A 233 30.99 8.65 10.20
N LYS A 234 31.01 7.30 10.22
CA LYS A 234 30.45 6.50 11.32
C LYS A 234 31.05 6.88 12.69
N GLY A 235 32.37 7.06 12.75
CA GLY A 235 33.09 7.40 13.98
C GLY A 235 32.84 8.83 14.48
N ALA A 236 32.26 9.70 13.65
CA ALA A 236 31.91 11.07 14.01
C ALA A 236 30.45 11.22 14.52
N LEU A 237 29.67 10.13 14.58
CA LEU A 237 28.27 10.17 14.99
C LEU A 237 28.12 10.04 16.52
N PRO A 238 27.16 10.77 17.11
CA PRO A 238 26.88 10.71 18.54
C PRO A 238 26.16 9.41 18.95
N GLY A 239 26.21 9.09 20.24
CA GLY A 239 25.51 7.93 20.82
C GLY A 239 26.02 6.56 20.36
N LYS A 240 25.19 5.52 20.52
CA LYS A 240 25.51 4.16 20.05
C LYS A 240 25.28 4.06 18.55
N VAL A 241 26.35 3.76 17.80
CA VAL A 241 26.29 3.73 16.33
C VAL A 241 26.15 2.30 15.78
N SER A 242 25.12 2.02 14.99
CA SER A 242 24.97 0.79 14.20
C SER A 242 24.99 1.06 12.71
N ARG A 243 25.38 0.07 11.91
CA ARG A 243 25.40 0.15 10.44
C ARG A 243 24.45 -0.91 9.86
N HIS A 244 23.62 -0.52 8.91
CA HIS A 244 22.73 -1.39 8.14
C HIS A 244 23.09 -1.28 6.67
N ALA A 245 23.58 -2.37 6.08
CA ALA A 245 24.13 -2.39 4.73
C ALA A 245 24.15 -3.80 4.17
N GLY A 246 23.89 -3.92 2.86
CA GLY A 246 24.11 -5.14 2.10
C GLY A 246 25.04 -4.91 0.90
N GLN A 247 25.24 -5.94 0.09
CA GLN A 247 26.07 -5.84 -1.12
C GLN A 247 25.38 -5.04 -2.23
N THR A 248 24.05 -5.14 -2.29
CA THR A 248 23.19 -4.36 -3.16
C THR A 248 22.19 -3.54 -2.34
N LYS A 249 21.53 -2.57 -2.98
CA LYS A 249 20.42 -1.81 -2.36
C LYS A 249 19.27 -2.71 -1.89
N TYR A 250 19.05 -3.84 -2.56
CA TYR A 250 18.04 -4.83 -2.17
C TYR A 250 18.48 -5.59 -0.92
N ASP A 251 19.77 -5.92 -0.81
CA ASP A 251 20.33 -6.51 0.40
C ASP A 251 20.30 -5.51 1.57
N THR A 252 20.60 -4.23 1.33
CA THR A 252 20.45 -3.17 2.35
C THR A 252 19.00 -3.06 2.82
N ASN A 253 18.03 -3.08 1.89
CA ASN A 253 16.60 -3.09 2.23
C ASN A 253 16.26 -4.30 3.12
N VAL A 254 16.68 -5.51 2.74
CA VAL A 254 16.49 -6.72 3.54
C VAL A 254 17.14 -6.62 4.94
N GLU A 255 18.36 -6.11 5.05
CA GLU A 255 19.04 -5.95 6.34
C GLU A 255 18.34 -4.94 7.26
N ILE A 256 17.77 -3.87 6.70
CA ILE A 256 16.93 -2.93 7.45
C ILE A 256 15.64 -3.62 7.91
N LEU A 257 14.95 -4.33 6.99
CA LEU A 257 13.71 -5.03 7.31
C LEU A 257 13.91 -6.06 8.43
N LYS A 258 15.03 -6.81 8.41
CA LYS A 258 15.44 -7.71 9.50
C LYS A 258 15.72 -6.97 10.81
N SER A 259 16.55 -5.93 10.76
CA SER A 259 17.01 -5.21 11.96
C SER A 259 15.88 -4.54 12.73
N PHE A 260 14.82 -4.17 12.03
CA PHE A 260 13.64 -3.51 12.59
C PHE A 260 12.39 -4.38 12.58
N ALA A 261 12.51 -5.70 12.38
CA ALA A 261 11.38 -6.64 12.30
C ALA A 261 10.37 -6.47 13.45
N LYS A 262 10.87 -6.28 14.68
CA LYS A 262 10.05 -6.06 15.88
C LYS A 262 9.28 -4.74 15.92
N HIS A 263 9.44 -3.86 14.94
CA HIS A 263 8.70 -2.61 14.84
C HIS A 263 7.65 -2.62 13.72
N TYR A 264 7.68 -3.63 12.83
CA TYR A 264 6.67 -3.79 11.81
C TYR A 264 5.47 -4.58 12.33
N LYS A 265 4.29 -4.22 11.82
CA LYS A 265 3.08 -5.04 11.92
C LYS A 265 3.12 -6.12 10.86
N ASN A 266 2.38 -7.21 11.11
CA ASN A 266 2.33 -8.37 10.22
C ASN A 266 1.07 -8.41 9.35
N ASP A 267 0.38 -7.28 9.19
CA ASP A 267 -0.88 -7.18 8.45
C ASP A 267 -0.67 -6.86 6.97
N LYS A 268 0.23 -5.93 6.65
CA LYS A 268 0.35 -5.33 5.31
C LYS A 268 1.80 -5.07 4.91
N VAL A 269 2.12 -5.32 3.65
CA VAL A 269 3.44 -5.05 3.06
C VAL A 269 3.29 -4.18 1.81
N TYR A 270 4.03 -3.09 1.72
CA TYR A 270 4.14 -2.32 0.48
C TYR A 270 5.32 -2.82 -0.34
N VAL A 271 5.14 -2.96 -1.65
CA VAL A 271 6.19 -3.37 -2.58
C VAL A 271 6.39 -2.27 -3.61
N ALA A 272 7.61 -1.76 -3.71
CA ALA A 272 7.90 -0.60 -4.54
C ALA A 272 9.22 -0.75 -5.30
N ASN A 273 9.38 0.03 -6.36
CA ASN A 273 10.56 -0.08 -7.22
C ASN A 273 11.82 0.56 -6.59
N GLY A 274 12.92 -0.20 -6.55
CA GLY A 274 14.23 0.22 -6.03
C GLY A 274 15.15 0.90 -7.06
N GLU A 275 14.70 1.10 -8.30
CA GLU A 275 15.43 1.79 -9.37
C GLU A 275 14.98 3.26 -9.50
N THR A 276 13.69 3.51 -9.65
CA THR A 276 13.13 4.86 -9.85
C THR A 276 12.85 5.59 -8.54
N LEU A 277 12.60 4.87 -7.44
CA LEU A 277 12.49 5.35 -6.05
C LEU A 277 11.33 6.31 -5.73
N VAL A 278 10.80 7.02 -6.72
CA VAL A 278 9.85 8.12 -6.53
C VAL A 278 8.48 7.66 -6.04
N ASP A 279 7.98 6.52 -6.53
CA ASP A 279 6.72 5.94 -6.04
C ASP A 279 6.89 5.43 -4.59
N ALA A 280 8.02 4.77 -4.32
CA ALA A 280 8.39 4.27 -3.00
C ALA A 280 8.50 5.40 -1.96
N LEU A 281 8.92 6.60 -2.35
CA LEU A 281 8.91 7.76 -1.46
C LEU A 281 7.48 8.16 -1.05
N SER A 282 6.54 8.17 -2.00
CA SER A 282 5.18 8.65 -1.76
C SER A 282 4.38 7.78 -0.76
N VAL A 283 4.75 6.51 -0.62
CA VAL A 283 4.10 5.58 0.32
C VAL A 283 4.67 5.66 1.75
N VAL A 284 5.82 6.31 1.97
CA VAL A 284 6.49 6.33 3.29
C VAL A 284 5.58 6.75 4.44
N PRO A 285 4.78 7.85 4.36
CA PRO A 285 3.97 8.25 5.50
C PRO A 285 2.79 7.30 5.73
N LEU A 286 2.28 6.65 4.68
CA LEU A 286 1.23 5.63 4.78
C LEU A 286 1.78 4.35 5.42
N ALA A 287 2.95 3.89 4.97
CA ALA A 287 3.65 2.75 5.55
C ALA A 287 4.02 2.98 7.02
N ALA A 288 4.47 4.19 7.36
CA ALA A 288 4.73 4.57 8.74
C ALA A 288 3.45 4.58 9.60
N ALA A 289 2.34 5.09 9.06
CA ALA A 289 1.06 5.14 9.77
C ALA A 289 0.47 3.74 10.03
N SER A 290 0.64 2.79 9.09
CA SER A 290 0.21 1.40 9.29
C SER A 290 1.24 0.54 10.00
N GLY A 291 2.47 1.04 10.22
CA GLY A 291 3.57 0.22 10.74
C GLY A 291 4.02 -0.88 9.76
N SER A 292 3.79 -0.67 8.46
CA SER A 292 4.06 -1.65 7.41
C SER A 292 5.47 -1.49 6.85
N PRO A 293 6.16 -2.58 6.50
CA PRO A 293 7.41 -2.52 5.76
C PRO A 293 7.19 -2.07 4.31
N VAL A 294 8.25 -1.50 3.71
CA VAL A 294 8.35 -1.29 2.26
C VAL A 294 9.48 -2.16 1.73
N VAL A 295 9.12 -3.14 0.91
CA VAL A 295 10.05 -4.02 0.21
C VAL A 295 10.41 -3.39 -1.12
N LEU A 296 11.72 -3.22 -1.38
CA LEU A 296 12.20 -2.75 -2.66
C LEU A 296 12.42 -3.92 -3.62
N VAL A 297 11.92 -3.77 -4.85
CA VAL A 297 12.08 -4.73 -5.94
C VAL A 297 12.55 -4.03 -7.22
N ASN A 298 13.10 -4.78 -8.16
CA ASN A 298 13.37 -4.40 -9.54
C ASN A 298 12.37 -5.09 -10.48
N GLN A 299 12.57 -4.93 -11.80
CA GLN A 299 11.77 -5.64 -12.80
C GLN A 299 11.93 -7.18 -12.71
N GLU A 300 13.12 -7.66 -12.33
CA GLU A 300 13.42 -9.08 -12.15
C GLU A 300 13.66 -9.40 -10.67
N LEU A 301 12.62 -9.86 -9.97
CA LEU A 301 12.67 -10.14 -8.54
C LEU A 301 13.86 -11.05 -8.16
N GLY A 302 14.79 -10.49 -7.39
CA GLY A 302 15.92 -11.23 -6.85
C GLY A 302 15.51 -12.33 -5.86
N ASN A 303 16.15 -13.49 -5.95
CA ASN A 303 15.88 -14.64 -5.07
C ASN A 303 16.02 -14.29 -3.59
N ALA A 304 17.04 -13.50 -3.20
CA ALA A 304 17.26 -13.14 -1.81
C ALA A 304 16.09 -12.33 -1.21
N THR A 305 15.56 -11.36 -1.96
CA THR A 305 14.38 -10.58 -1.55
C THR A 305 13.14 -11.47 -1.50
N ARG A 306 12.91 -12.31 -2.53
CA ARG A 306 11.79 -13.26 -2.54
C ARG A 306 11.83 -14.17 -1.32
N ASP A 307 12.95 -14.83 -1.09
CA ASP A 307 13.10 -15.82 -0.04
C ASP A 307 12.95 -15.15 1.34
N PHE A 308 13.51 -13.95 1.51
CA PHE A 308 13.32 -13.16 2.74
C PHE A 308 11.85 -12.86 3.00
N VAL A 309 11.12 -12.34 2.02
CA VAL A 309 9.68 -12.04 2.15
C VAL A 309 8.91 -13.31 2.50
N LYS A 310 9.06 -14.38 1.72
CA LYS A 310 8.29 -15.61 1.90
C LYS A 310 8.60 -16.36 3.21
N LEU A 311 9.78 -16.14 3.80
CA LEU A 311 10.15 -16.73 5.09
C LEU A 311 9.69 -15.90 6.30
N ASN A 312 9.56 -14.58 6.17
CA ASN A 312 9.48 -13.68 7.33
C ASN A 312 8.28 -12.73 7.34
N MET A 313 7.62 -12.50 6.21
CA MET A 313 6.57 -11.48 6.08
C MET A 313 5.25 -12.11 5.66
N SER A 314 4.16 -11.51 6.12
CA SER A 314 2.83 -11.86 5.62
C SER A 314 2.74 -11.45 4.14
N THR A 315 2.28 -12.38 3.31
CA THR A 315 2.06 -12.19 1.88
C THR A 315 0.56 -12.09 1.53
N ASP A 316 -0.30 -11.94 2.54
CA ASP A 316 -1.75 -11.91 2.36
C ASP A 316 -2.26 -10.54 1.88
N ASP A 317 -1.73 -9.44 2.42
CA ASP A 317 -2.03 -8.08 1.96
C ASP A 317 -0.74 -7.39 1.49
N MET A 318 -0.39 -7.64 0.22
CA MET A 318 0.72 -6.96 -0.44
C MET A 318 0.20 -5.92 -1.43
N VAL A 319 0.70 -4.67 -1.30
CA VAL A 319 0.29 -3.56 -2.16
C VAL A 319 1.44 -3.15 -3.07
N ALA A 320 1.25 -3.29 -4.39
CA ALA A 320 2.17 -2.78 -5.39
C ALA A 320 2.07 -1.24 -5.49
N VAL A 321 3.21 -0.57 -5.34
CA VAL A 321 3.34 0.89 -5.37
C VAL A 321 3.97 1.31 -6.70
N GLY A 322 3.16 1.90 -7.57
CA GLY A 322 3.52 2.26 -8.95
C GLY A 322 2.83 1.38 -10.00
N GLY A 323 3.01 1.75 -11.27
CA GLY A 323 2.45 1.03 -12.42
C GLY A 323 3.13 -0.32 -12.70
N GLU A 324 2.56 -1.09 -13.65
CA GLU A 324 3.05 -2.42 -14.04
C GLU A 324 4.52 -2.42 -14.49
N VAL A 325 4.96 -1.35 -15.15
CA VAL A 325 6.34 -1.21 -15.66
C VAL A 325 7.39 -1.14 -14.54
N VAL A 326 7.03 -0.58 -13.38
CA VAL A 326 7.96 -0.36 -12.26
C VAL A 326 7.82 -1.43 -11.18
N VAL A 327 6.61 -1.95 -10.96
CA VAL A 327 6.36 -3.10 -10.07
C VAL A 327 5.55 -4.14 -10.86
N PRO A 328 6.23 -5.07 -11.56
CA PRO A 328 5.55 -6.08 -12.38
C PRO A 328 4.69 -7.01 -11.54
N SER A 329 3.50 -7.34 -12.04
CA SER A 329 2.59 -8.31 -11.42
C SER A 329 3.25 -9.70 -11.32
N ALA A 330 4.16 -10.06 -12.22
CA ALA A 330 4.94 -11.30 -12.13
C ALA A 330 5.80 -11.36 -10.85
N GLY A 331 6.42 -10.23 -10.47
CA GLY A 331 7.18 -10.14 -9.22
C GLY A 331 6.26 -10.26 -8.00
N MET A 332 5.10 -9.62 -8.03
CA MET A 332 4.09 -9.74 -6.97
C MET A 332 3.59 -11.18 -6.83
N SER A 333 3.23 -11.83 -7.93
CA SER A 333 2.81 -13.24 -7.92
C SER A 333 3.89 -14.17 -7.39
N ALA A 334 5.18 -13.90 -7.67
CA ALA A 334 6.27 -14.71 -7.13
C ALA A 334 6.43 -14.55 -5.60
N LEU A 335 6.09 -13.38 -5.06
CA LEU A 335 6.08 -13.14 -3.62
C LEU A 335 4.87 -13.80 -2.94
N THR A 336 3.70 -13.73 -3.57
CA THR A 336 2.43 -14.21 -2.99
C THR A 336 2.07 -15.67 -3.34
N SER A 337 2.81 -16.32 -4.25
CA SER A 337 2.49 -17.69 -4.66
C SER A 337 2.49 -18.64 -3.46
N ALA A 338 1.48 -19.51 -3.44
CA ALA A 338 1.28 -20.51 -2.41
C ALA A 338 0.57 -21.75 -2.98
N VAL A 339 0.76 -22.88 -2.30
CA VAL A 339 -0.07 -24.08 -2.42
C VAL A 339 -1.24 -23.95 -1.45
N ALA A 340 -2.46 -24.07 -1.94
CA ALA A 340 -3.67 -23.95 -1.13
C ALA A 340 -4.33 -25.31 -0.87
N TYR A 341 -4.73 -25.52 0.38
CA TYR A 341 -5.56 -26.61 0.88
C TYR A 341 -6.82 -25.99 1.47
N SER A 342 -7.96 -26.30 0.88
CA SER A 342 -9.22 -25.56 1.08
C SER A 342 -10.41 -26.48 1.32
N ILE A 343 -10.19 -27.80 1.40
CA ILE A 343 -11.28 -28.76 1.56
C ILE A 343 -11.47 -29.01 3.06
N ASP A 344 -12.67 -28.73 3.56
CA ASP A 344 -12.96 -28.93 4.97
C ASP A 344 -12.73 -30.37 5.41
N SER A 345 -12.24 -30.54 6.64
CA SER A 345 -11.97 -31.83 7.28
C SER A 345 -10.94 -32.70 6.57
N GLU A 346 -10.14 -32.15 5.65
CA GLU A 346 -9.10 -32.91 4.98
C GLU A 346 -7.86 -33.14 5.88
N THR A 347 -7.20 -34.28 5.68
CA THR A 347 -5.88 -34.54 6.26
C THR A 347 -4.84 -34.55 5.15
N VAL A 348 -3.86 -33.67 5.25
CA VAL A 348 -2.82 -33.41 4.25
C VAL A 348 -1.46 -33.82 4.81
N GLY A 349 -0.57 -34.31 3.96
CA GLY A 349 0.81 -34.64 4.31
C GLY A 349 1.06 -36.13 4.41
N SER A 350 2.20 -36.51 5.00
CA SER A 350 2.61 -37.92 5.00
C SER A 350 1.88 -38.73 6.08
N THR A 351 1.59 -39.99 5.78
CA THR A 351 1.15 -40.97 6.78
C THR A 351 2.32 -41.57 7.57
N ASP A 352 3.54 -41.45 7.06
CA ASP A 352 4.76 -41.92 7.69
C ASP A 352 5.62 -40.74 8.14
N LYS A 353 5.73 -40.58 9.46
CA LYS A 353 6.55 -39.54 10.12
C LYS A 353 8.02 -39.55 9.68
N THR A 354 8.56 -40.69 9.25
CA THR A 354 9.96 -40.80 8.84
C THR A 354 10.21 -40.33 7.40
N THR A 355 9.15 -40.19 6.61
CA THR A 355 9.19 -39.72 5.22
C THR A 355 8.23 -38.53 5.02
N PRO A 356 8.57 -37.34 5.56
CA PRO A 356 7.67 -36.20 5.54
C PRO A 356 7.46 -35.65 4.12
N MET A 357 6.25 -35.14 3.86
CA MET A 357 5.91 -34.45 2.62
C MET A 357 6.69 -33.14 2.51
N VAL A 358 7.34 -32.87 1.38
CA VAL A 358 8.07 -31.61 1.15
C VAL A 358 7.17 -30.62 0.41
N LEU A 359 6.91 -29.47 1.03
CA LEU A 359 6.15 -28.35 0.47
C LEU A 359 7.15 -27.26 0.04
N THR A 360 7.23 -27.01 -1.26
CA THR A 360 8.28 -26.18 -1.87
C THR A 360 7.93 -24.70 -1.99
N ASP A 361 6.70 -24.33 -1.63
CA ASP A 361 6.20 -22.96 -1.68
C ASP A 361 5.56 -22.56 -0.33
N ASN A 362 5.05 -21.34 -0.19
CA ASN A 362 4.13 -20.98 0.90
C ASN A 362 2.94 -21.94 0.89
N VAL A 363 2.36 -22.19 2.06
CA VAL A 363 1.21 -23.09 2.22
C VAL A 363 0.06 -22.29 2.81
N GLN A 364 -1.11 -22.35 2.20
CA GLN A 364 -2.33 -21.74 2.72
C GLN A 364 -3.35 -22.82 3.06
N LEU A 365 -3.80 -22.84 4.31
CA LEU A 365 -4.86 -23.72 4.80
C LEU A 365 -6.10 -22.87 5.04
N THR A 366 -7.08 -22.93 4.14
CA THR A 366 -8.24 -22.03 4.14
C THR A 366 -9.57 -22.72 4.43
N GLY A 367 -9.63 -24.04 4.35
CA GLY A 367 -10.80 -24.81 4.77
C GLY A 367 -10.76 -25.08 6.28
N ASP A 368 -11.91 -25.46 6.84
CA ASP A 368 -12.07 -25.69 8.27
C ASP A 368 -11.73 -27.14 8.65
N ASN A 369 -11.30 -27.38 9.88
CA ASN A 369 -10.96 -28.71 10.41
C ASN A 369 -9.84 -29.44 9.64
N ILE A 370 -8.99 -28.70 8.93
CA ILE A 370 -7.87 -29.29 8.18
C ILE A 370 -6.78 -29.75 9.14
N THR A 371 -6.23 -30.94 8.92
CA THR A 371 -4.99 -31.40 9.57
C THR A 371 -3.86 -31.49 8.57
N LEU A 372 -2.84 -30.64 8.68
CA LEU A 372 -1.58 -30.81 7.95
C LEU A 372 -0.59 -31.56 8.86
N GLN A 373 -0.12 -32.73 8.41
CA GLN A 373 0.71 -33.62 9.23
C GLN A 373 1.98 -34.12 8.54
N ASN A 374 3.04 -34.34 9.32
CA ASN A 374 4.29 -34.95 8.85
C ASN A 374 4.82 -34.28 7.56
N ALA A 375 5.05 -32.97 7.62
CA ALA A 375 5.45 -32.18 6.47
C ALA A 375 6.64 -31.26 6.77
N GLN A 376 7.41 -30.94 5.73
CA GLN A 376 8.48 -29.96 5.73
C GLN A 376 8.13 -28.83 4.76
N ALA A 377 7.85 -27.64 5.29
CA ALA A 377 7.59 -26.44 4.50
C ALA A 377 8.88 -25.64 4.30
N ASN A 378 9.23 -25.38 3.04
CA ASN A 378 10.41 -24.59 2.69
C ASN A 378 10.22 -23.09 2.92
N TYR A 379 8.98 -22.62 3.04
CA TYR A 379 8.62 -21.22 3.32
C TYR A 379 7.58 -21.14 4.45
N SER A 380 6.72 -20.12 4.44
CA SER A 380 5.73 -19.87 5.49
C SER A 380 4.45 -20.69 5.31
N VAL A 381 3.76 -20.94 6.43
CA VAL A 381 2.47 -21.63 6.47
C VAL A 381 1.43 -20.66 7.03
N TYR A 382 0.31 -20.52 6.34
CA TYR A 382 -0.83 -19.67 6.71
C TYR A 382 -2.00 -20.56 7.13
N VAL A 383 -2.45 -20.38 8.36
CA VAL A 383 -3.60 -21.04 8.96
C VAL A 383 -4.75 -20.05 8.96
N LYS A 384 -5.74 -20.20 8.08
CA LYS A 384 -6.84 -19.25 7.88
C LYS A 384 -8.24 -19.78 8.21
N GLY A 385 -8.45 -21.09 8.08
CA GLY A 385 -9.70 -21.75 8.47
C GLY A 385 -9.79 -22.01 9.98
N ASP A 386 -10.99 -22.32 10.45
CA ASP A 386 -11.24 -22.70 11.84
C ASP A 386 -10.78 -24.14 12.13
N ASN A 387 -10.38 -24.39 13.38
CA ASN A 387 -9.98 -25.68 13.93
C ASN A 387 -8.90 -26.40 13.11
N ILE A 388 -7.96 -25.65 12.57
CA ILE A 388 -6.83 -26.21 11.82
C ILE A 388 -5.80 -26.79 12.78
N THR A 389 -5.30 -27.98 12.46
CA THR A 389 -4.22 -28.65 13.20
C THR A 389 -2.96 -28.79 12.34
N LEU A 390 -1.85 -28.25 12.82
CA LEU A 390 -0.51 -28.53 12.33
C LEU A 390 0.13 -29.60 13.22
N ASN A 391 0.41 -30.79 12.67
CA ASN A 391 0.94 -31.92 13.43
C ASN A 391 2.30 -32.42 12.93
N ASN A 392 3.34 -32.30 13.74
CA ASN A 392 4.69 -32.78 13.41
C ASN A 392 5.23 -32.14 12.10
N LEU A 393 5.38 -30.82 12.11
CA LEU A 393 5.86 -30.02 10.98
C LEU A 393 7.24 -29.41 11.23
N THR A 394 8.05 -29.29 10.19
CA THR A 394 9.19 -28.38 10.14
C THR A 394 8.91 -27.27 9.14
N VAL A 395 8.84 -26.03 9.61
CA VAL A 395 8.58 -24.84 8.80
C VAL A 395 9.84 -23.97 8.83
N LYS A 396 10.49 -23.77 7.68
CA LYS A 396 11.67 -22.89 7.63
C LYS A 396 11.34 -21.44 7.89
N GLY A 397 10.15 -21.01 7.46
CA GLY A 397 9.67 -19.64 7.60
C GLY A 397 8.79 -19.44 8.84
N THR A 398 7.78 -18.61 8.66
CA THR A 398 6.86 -18.18 9.70
C THR A 398 5.55 -18.97 9.60
N VAL A 399 4.96 -19.30 10.75
CA VAL A 399 3.58 -19.80 10.81
C VAL A 399 2.66 -18.64 11.16
N PHE A 400 1.88 -18.18 10.18
CA PHE A 400 0.85 -17.16 10.36
C PHE A 400 -0.46 -17.85 10.75
N VAL A 401 -1.05 -17.44 11.87
CA VAL A 401 -2.22 -18.06 12.48
C VAL A 401 -3.35 -17.04 12.56
N ASP A 402 -4.36 -17.22 11.72
CA ASP A 402 -5.50 -16.32 11.52
C ASP A 402 -6.81 -17.13 11.36
N PRO A 403 -7.24 -17.93 12.36
CA PRO A 403 -8.45 -18.76 12.24
C PRO A 403 -9.76 -17.95 12.27
N GLY A 404 -9.69 -16.62 12.35
CA GLY A 404 -10.81 -15.71 12.54
C GLY A 404 -11.11 -15.42 14.02
N GLU A 405 -11.90 -14.37 14.28
CA GLU A 405 -12.18 -13.87 15.64
C GLU A 405 -12.85 -14.90 16.57
N THR A 406 -13.51 -15.91 15.99
CA THR A 406 -14.18 -17.00 16.71
C THR A 406 -13.47 -18.35 16.55
N GLY A 407 -12.45 -18.42 15.71
CA GLY A 407 -11.83 -19.67 15.33
C GLY A 407 -10.70 -20.09 16.28
N SER A 408 -10.20 -21.29 16.03
CA SER A 408 -9.16 -21.97 16.80
C SER A 408 -8.10 -22.60 15.91
N ALA A 409 -6.89 -22.81 16.45
CA ALA A 409 -5.81 -23.51 15.77
C ALA A 409 -4.92 -24.27 16.76
N THR A 410 -4.45 -25.45 16.36
CA THR A 410 -3.54 -26.28 17.16
C THR A 410 -2.22 -26.50 16.42
N LEU A 411 -1.11 -26.16 17.06
CA LEU A 411 0.25 -26.46 16.60
C LEU A 411 0.84 -27.51 17.55
N ASP A 412 0.90 -28.78 17.13
CA ASP A 412 1.45 -29.89 17.93
C ASP A 412 2.70 -30.48 17.29
N GLY A 413 3.87 -30.30 17.93
CA GLY A 413 5.14 -30.80 17.41
C GLY A 413 5.67 -30.00 16.20
N VAL A 414 5.41 -28.70 16.15
CA VAL A 414 5.89 -27.82 15.08
C VAL A 414 7.27 -27.27 15.42
N THR A 415 8.17 -27.19 14.45
CA THR A 415 9.42 -26.41 14.54
C THR A 415 9.34 -25.31 13.50
N ALA A 416 9.36 -24.04 13.92
CA ALA A 416 9.26 -22.88 13.04
C ALA A 416 10.32 -21.83 13.36
N ALA A 417 10.65 -20.95 12.40
CA ALA A 417 11.48 -19.78 12.72
C ALA A 417 10.69 -18.80 13.61
N ASN A 418 9.46 -18.48 13.19
CA ASN A 418 8.56 -17.59 13.93
C ASN A 418 7.12 -18.13 13.90
N ILE A 419 6.33 -17.72 14.87
CA ILE A 419 4.87 -17.87 14.89
C ILE A 419 4.27 -16.48 15.02
N VAL A 420 3.27 -16.16 14.21
CA VAL A 420 2.54 -14.88 14.25
C VAL A 420 1.06 -15.18 14.36
N VAL A 421 0.42 -14.70 15.42
CA VAL A 421 -1.02 -14.83 15.67
C VAL A 421 -1.71 -13.52 15.29
N LEU A 422 -2.61 -13.57 14.31
CA LEU A 422 -3.32 -12.44 13.70
C LEU A 422 -4.80 -12.37 14.11
N SER A 423 -5.38 -13.48 14.58
CA SER A 423 -6.72 -13.52 15.19
C SER A 423 -6.91 -14.76 16.05
N GLY A 424 -8.03 -14.80 16.79
CA GLY A 424 -8.51 -15.99 17.50
C GLY A 424 -9.44 -15.63 18.66
N ALA A 425 -10.21 -16.60 19.13
CA ALA A 425 -11.10 -16.46 20.29
C ALA A 425 -10.35 -16.52 21.64
N SER A 426 -11.09 -16.39 22.74
CA SER A 426 -10.56 -16.43 24.12
C SER A 426 -10.06 -17.81 24.60
N ASP A 427 -10.27 -18.86 23.81
CA ASP A 427 -9.69 -20.19 24.01
C ASP A 427 -9.46 -20.85 22.64
N SER A 428 -8.43 -20.40 21.93
CA SER A 428 -8.31 -20.64 20.48
C SER A 428 -6.98 -21.18 20.03
N ILE A 429 -5.86 -20.59 20.45
CA ILE A 429 -4.55 -20.93 19.89
C ILE A 429 -3.79 -21.83 20.86
N HIS A 430 -3.64 -23.10 20.51
CA HIS A 430 -2.95 -24.11 21.31
C HIS A 430 -1.59 -24.46 20.69
N ILE A 431 -0.50 -24.12 21.38
CA ILE A 431 0.88 -24.38 20.98
C ILE A 431 1.47 -25.47 21.87
N LYS A 432 1.53 -26.68 21.36
CA LYS A 432 1.91 -27.89 22.09
C LYS A 432 3.18 -28.51 21.51
N ASN A 433 4.12 -28.89 22.37
CA ASN A 433 5.38 -29.54 21.98
C ASN A 433 6.13 -28.82 20.83
N THR A 434 5.99 -27.50 20.72
CA THR A 434 6.40 -26.72 19.55
C THR A 434 7.62 -25.87 19.87
N THR A 435 8.56 -25.75 18.94
CA THR A 435 9.74 -24.90 19.07
C THR A 435 9.67 -23.76 18.06
N ALA A 436 9.80 -22.51 18.53
CA ALA A 436 9.91 -21.35 17.66
C ALA A 436 10.87 -20.30 18.22
N GLY A 437 11.52 -19.53 17.35
CA GLY A 437 12.38 -18.42 17.76
C GLY A 437 11.56 -17.32 18.42
N VAL A 438 10.58 -16.77 17.69
CA VAL A 438 9.72 -15.69 18.18
C VAL A 438 8.25 -16.04 18.01
N LEU A 439 7.44 -15.79 19.04
CA LEU A 439 5.97 -15.72 18.97
C LEU A 439 5.56 -14.24 18.94
N THR A 440 4.84 -13.80 17.91
CA THR A 440 4.23 -12.47 17.87
C THR A 440 2.72 -12.59 17.93
N VAL A 441 2.09 -11.83 18.83
CA VAL A 441 0.63 -11.70 18.92
C VAL A 441 0.25 -10.29 18.46
N ASP A 442 -0.26 -10.21 17.24
CA ASP A 442 -0.70 -8.99 16.54
C ASP A 442 -2.18 -9.14 16.14
N SER A 443 -2.98 -9.62 17.10
CA SER A 443 -4.35 -10.07 16.87
C SER A 443 -5.33 -8.91 16.72
N SER A 444 -6.25 -9.00 15.76
CA SER A 444 -7.40 -8.10 15.60
C SER A 444 -8.47 -8.29 16.70
N SER A 445 -8.43 -9.41 17.42
CA SER A 445 -9.40 -9.85 18.42
C SER A 445 -8.74 -10.24 19.74
N ASN A 446 -9.53 -10.42 20.82
CA ASN A 446 -9.00 -10.85 22.12
C ASN A 446 -8.70 -12.36 22.11
N VAL A 447 -7.44 -12.70 21.89
CA VAL A 447 -6.99 -14.07 21.66
C VAL A 447 -6.34 -14.69 22.90
N ARG A 448 -6.56 -15.98 23.14
CA ARG A 448 -5.74 -16.77 24.08
C ARG A 448 -4.73 -17.60 23.31
N VAL A 449 -3.46 -17.45 23.68
CA VAL A 449 -2.35 -18.28 23.19
C VAL A 449 -1.80 -19.12 24.36
N GLU A 450 -1.94 -20.43 24.25
CA GLU A 450 -1.55 -21.38 25.28
C GLU A 450 -0.33 -22.20 24.86
N ALA A 451 0.73 -22.19 25.67
CA ALA A 451 1.92 -23.04 25.48
C ALA A 451 1.91 -24.23 26.45
N THR A 452 1.90 -25.45 25.92
CA THR A 452 1.85 -26.70 26.72
C THR A 452 2.92 -27.72 26.33
N GLY A 453 3.13 -28.72 27.21
CA GLY A 453 4.04 -29.83 26.94
C GLY A 453 5.49 -29.38 26.84
N THR A 454 6.23 -29.83 25.82
CA THR A 454 7.63 -29.44 25.61
C THR A 454 7.78 -28.17 24.77
N THR A 455 6.76 -27.31 24.71
CA THR A 455 6.83 -26.07 23.94
C THR A 455 7.96 -25.16 24.45
N SER A 456 8.76 -24.63 23.52
CA SER A 456 9.90 -23.75 23.78
C SER A 456 9.91 -22.60 22.78
N ILE A 457 9.40 -21.44 23.19
CA ILE A 457 9.48 -20.19 22.45
C ILE A 457 10.68 -19.39 22.96
N GLY A 458 11.50 -18.86 22.05
CA GLY A 458 12.67 -18.03 22.40
C GLY A 458 12.27 -16.69 23.02
N ASP A 459 11.44 -15.91 22.31
CA ASP A 459 10.88 -14.65 22.79
C ASP A 459 9.41 -14.50 22.37
N THR A 460 8.61 -13.77 23.16
CA THR A 460 7.21 -13.45 22.83
C THR A 460 7.03 -11.94 22.72
N VAL A 461 6.37 -11.47 21.66
CA VAL A 461 6.01 -10.06 21.45
C VAL A 461 4.48 -9.95 21.39
N VAL A 462 3.90 -9.08 22.22
CA VAL A 462 2.45 -8.84 22.26
C VAL A 462 2.18 -7.37 21.89
N ARG A 463 1.31 -7.14 20.91
CA ARG A 463 0.96 -5.78 20.44
C ARG A 463 -0.47 -5.37 20.73
N THR A 464 -1.35 -6.35 20.94
CA THR A 464 -2.80 -6.17 21.04
C THR A 464 -3.35 -6.87 22.29
N PHE A 465 -4.67 -6.96 22.40
CA PHE A 465 -5.35 -7.65 23.50
C PHE A 465 -5.07 -9.15 23.42
N ALA A 466 -4.55 -9.73 24.50
CA ALA A 466 -4.19 -11.14 24.53
C ALA A 466 -4.19 -11.74 25.93
N ILE A 467 -4.52 -13.02 26.02
CA ILE A 467 -4.23 -13.90 27.15
C ILE A 467 -3.01 -14.74 26.75
N ILE A 468 -1.93 -14.62 27.51
CA ILE A 468 -0.68 -15.35 27.33
C ILE A 468 -0.60 -16.40 28.43
N ASP A 469 -0.72 -17.68 28.05
CA ASP A 469 -0.89 -18.79 28.99
C ASP A 469 0.27 -19.80 28.92
N ALA A 470 1.22 -19.67 29.84
CA ALA A 470 2.38 -20.55 29.96
C ALA A 470 2.06 -21.79 30.81
N ASN A 471 1.25 -22.69 30.26
CA ASN A 471 0.76 -23.91 30.91
C ASN A 471 1.73 -25.11 30.70
N GLY A 472 2.94 -24.98 31.24
CA GLY A 472 3.99 -25.99 31.20
C GLY A 472 5.00 -25.82 30.05
N GLY A 473 4.65 -25.07 29.00
CA GLY A 473 5.61 -24.63 27.98
C GLY A 473 6.33 -23.32 28.35
N SER A 474 7.51 -23.11 27.77
CA SER A 474 8.26 -21.84 27.90
C SER A 474 7.85 -20.85 26.81
N MET A 475 7.66 -19.58 27.21
CA MET A 475 7.32 -18.46 26.32
C MET A 475 8.46 -17.43 26.17
N GLY A 476 9.62 -17.68 26.78
CA GLY A 476 10.74 -16.75 26.75
C GLY A 476 10.44 -15.41 27.41
N THR A 477 11.18 -14.36 27.03
CA THR A 477 10.88 -12.99 27.47
C THR A 477 9.60 -12.52 26.80
N VAL A 478 8.61 -12.07 27.57
CA VAL A 478 7.37 -11.50 27.03
C VAL A 478 7.51 -9.99 26.93
N THR A 479 7.64 -9.45 25.73
CA THR A 479 7.70 -8.01 25.46
C THR A 479 6.35 -7.49 25.00
N ILE A 480 5.76 -6.56 25.75
CA ILE A 480 4.51 -5.91 25.42
C ILE A 480 4.81 -4.54 24.81
N THR A 481 4.31 -4.34 23.60
CA THR A 481 4.36 -3.07 22.87
C THR A 481 2.93 -2.61 22.60
N SER A 482 2.71 -1.33 22.31
CA SER A 482 1.38 -0.87 21.89
C SER A 482 1.46 0.31 20.93
N THR A 483 0.44 0.43 20.09
CA THR A 483 0.30 1.60 19.21
C THR A 483 -0.12 2.80 20.06
N PRO A 484 0.47 3.99 19.89
CA PRO A 484 0.05 5.19 20.61
C PRO A 484 -1.48 5.43 20.52
N GLY A 485 -2.13 5.63 21.66
CA GLY A 485 -3.58 5.83 21.75
C GLY A 485 -4.42 4.55 21.90
N GLN A 486 -3.78 3.38 22.00
CA GLN A 486 -4.42 2.11 22.35
C GLN A 486 -4.09 1.70 23.79
N ASP A 487 -5.07 1.11 24.47
CA ASP A 487 -4.97 0.62 25.86
C ASP A 487 -5.18 -0.90 25.92
N PRO A 488 -4.26 -1.71 25.35
CA PRO A 488 -4.43 -3.16 25.34
C PRO A 488 -4.46 -3.73 26.76
N VAL A 489 -5.29 -4.75 26.96
CA VAL A 489 -5.26 -5.61 28.14
C VAL A 489 -4.48 -6.86 27.79
N VAL A 490 -3.44 -7.15 28.58
CA VAL A 490 -2.67 -8.39 28.46
C VAL A 490 -2.81 -9.16 29.76
N GLU A 491 -3.39 -10.35 29.70
CA GLU A 491 -3.51 -11.25 30.84
C GLU A 491 -2.44 -12.34 30.79
N LEU A 492 -1.74 -12.55 31.90
CA LEU A 492 -0.70 -13.55 32.07
C LEU A 492 -1.25 -14.71 32.92
N ARG A 493 -1.15 -15.93 32.41
CA ARG A 493 -1.55 -17.18 33.07
C ARG A 493 -0.39 -18.17 33.08
N GLY A 494 -0.37 -19.07 34.06
CA GLY A 494 0.65 -20.11 34.18
C GLY A 494 1.97 -19.62 34.80
N THR A 495 3.07 -20.26 34.44
CA THR A 495 4.39 -20.02 35.03
C THR A 495 5.37 -19.48 34.01
N PHE A 496 5.85 -18.24 34.23
CA PHE A 496 6.88 -17.61 33.43
C PHE A 496 8.24 -17.76 34.12
N THR A 497 9.29 -18.02 33.33
CA THR A 497 10.67 -18.15 33.84
C THR A 497 11.52 -16.92 33.56
N GLU A 498 11.20 -16.17 32.51
CA GLU A 498 11.88 -14.94 32.11
C GLU A 498 11.05 -13.68 32.46
N PRO A 499 11.66 -12.48 32.44
CA PRO A 499 10.95 -11.23 32.70
C PRO A 499 9.84 -10.94 31.68
N VAL A 500 8.82 -10.21 32.15
CA VAL A 500 7.86 -9.53 31.29
C VAL A 500 8.32 -8.09 31.12
N VAL A 501 8.43 -7.61 29.89
CA VAL A 501 8.97 -6.30 29.55
C VAL A 501 7.86 -5.45 28.93
N VAL A 502 7.63 -4.25 29.44
CA VAL A 502 6.59 -3.33 28.99
C VAL A 502 7.25 -2.13 28.32
N GLU A 503 7.17 -2.04 26.99
CA GLU A 503 7.70 -0.94 26.16
C GLU A 503 6.61 0.09 25.77
N GLY A 504 5.32 -0.25 25.94
CA GLY A 504 4.19 0.61 25.61
C GLY A 504 3.15 0.76 26.72
N GLN A 505 2.08 1.50 26.43
CA GLN A 505 0.89 1.59 27.28
C GLN A 505 0.15 0.25 27.33
N VAL A 506 -0.23 -0.21 28.53
CA VAL A 506 -0.90 -1.50 28.73
C VAL A 506 -1.63 -1.56 30.08
N SER A 507 -2.72 -2.33 30.15
CA SER A 507 -3.24 -2.90 31.38
C SER A 507 -2.78 -4.36 31.51
N LEU A 508 -1.74 -4.60 32.31
CA LEU A 508 -1.15 -5.91 32.53
C LEU A 508 -1.81 -6.61 33.72
N GLN A 509 -2.41 -7.76 33.49
CA GLN A 509 -3.08 -8.56 34.50
C GLN A 509 -2.33 -9.86 34.74
N ALA A 510 -1.96 -10.16 35.98
CA ALA A 510 -1.54 -11.49 36.40
C ALA A 510 -2.75 -12.24 36.96
N ALA A 511 -3.13 -13.35 36.32
CA ALA A 511 -4.22 -14.19 36.77
C ALA A 511 -3.92 -14.82 38.15
N ALA A 512 -4.96 -15.31 38.84
CA ALA A 512 -4.78 -16.00 40.10
C ALA A 512 -3.88 -17.24 39.92
N GLY A 513 -2.80 -17.32 40.70
CA GLY A 513 -1.81 -18.40 40.62
C GLY A 513 -0.76 -18.24 39.53
N ALA A 514 -0.82 -17.18 38.71
CA ALA A 514 0.24 -16.89 37.75
C ALA A 514 1.56 -16.58 38.46
N VAL A 515 2.66 -17.12 37.95
CA VAL A 515 4.01 -16.86 38.47
C VAL A 515 4.76 -16.00 37.47
N VAL A 516 4.90 -14.72 37.78
CA VAL A 516 5.68 -13.75 36.98
C VAL A 516 6.91 -13.35 37.79
N PRO A 517 8.14 -13.71 37.36
CA PRO A 517 9.34 -13.52 38.16
C PRO A 517 9.69 -12.03 38.32
N SER A 518 9.56 -11.26 37.24
CA SER A 518 9.70 -9.80 37.27
C SER A 518 8.96 -9.14 36.11
N VAL A 519 8.59 -7.87 36.31
CA VAL A 519 8.08 -6.98 35.26
C VAL A 519 9.03 -5.80 35.13
N ILE A 520 9.54 -5.53 33.92
CA ILE A 520 10.40 -4.39 33.61
C ILE A 520 9.59 -3.39 32.79
N ILE A 521 9.35 -2.21 33.34
CA ILE A 521 8.62 -1.11 32.69
C ILE A 521 9.63 -0.13 32.10
N LYS A 522 9.64 -0.01 30.77
CA LYS A 522 10.54 0.82 29.99
C LYS A 522 9.80 1.45 28.81
N THR A 523 8.75 2.20 29.12
CA THR A 523 7.91 2.93 28.15
C THR A 523 8.73 3.86 27.26
N GLU A 524 8.36 3.91 25.99
CA GLU A 524 8.99 4.79 24.99
C GLU A 524 8.64 6.27 25.18
N ASN A 525 7.51 6.57 25.83
CA ASN A 525 7.03 7.93 26.08
C ASN A 525 6.57 8.12 27.54
N ALA A 526 6.88 9.29 28.12
CA ALA A 526 6.47 9.72 29.46
C ALA A 526 4.95 9.73 29.70
N ASP A 527 4.16 9.95 28.65
CA ASP A 527 2.69 9.98 28.73
C ASP A 527 2.04 8.59 28.75
N GLN A 528 2.77 7.53 28.38
CA GLN A 528 2.23 6.18 28.36
C GLN A 528 1.91 5.70 29.77
N LYS A 529 0.69 5.18 29.95
CA LYS A 529 0.21 4.64 31.22
C LYS A 529 0.37 3.12 31.26
N VAL A 530 0.92 2.61 32.36
CA VAL A 530 0.94 1.18 32.66
C VAL A 530 0.05 0.93 33.87
N THR A 531 -0.92 0.03 33.75
CA THR A 531 -1.76 -0.42 34.86
C THR A 531 -1.40 -1.86 35.19
N LEU A 532 -1.11 -2.17 36.45
CA LEU A 532 -0.87 -3.54 36.92
C LEU A 532 -2.07 -4.04 37.72
N SER A 533 -2.50 -5.27 37.44
CA SER A 533 -3.59 -5.95 38.16
C SER A 533 -3.13 -7.35 38.57
N GLY A 534 -3.41 -7.77 39.81
CA GLY A 534 -3.02 -9.08 40.34
C GLY A 534 -1.78 -9.05 41.24
N SER A 535 -1.02 -10.15 41.28
CA SER A 535 0.14 -10.29 42.18
C SER A 535 1.45 -10.39 41.40
N PHE A 536 2.44 -9.56 41.76
CA PHE A 536 3.75 -9.51 41.11
C PHE A 536 4.87 -9.59 42.14
N LYS A 537 5.90 -10.41 41.86
CA LYS A 537 7.06 -10.56 42.76
C LYS A 537 8.00 -9.36 42.72
N ALA A 538 8.38 -8.93 41.51
CA ALA A 538 9.29 -7.83 41.31
C ALA A 538 8.83 -6.93 40.17
N VAL A 539 8.89 -5.61 40.36
CA VAL A 539 8.65 -4.62 39.32
C VAL A 539 9.82 -3.64 39.27
N GLU A 540 10.43 -3.45 38.09
CA GLU A 540 11.47 -2.45 37.87
C GLU A 540 10.98 -1.39 36.87
N VAL A 541 11.04 -0.11 37.25
CA VAL A 541 10.65 1.01 36.39
C VAL A 541 11.91 1.75 35.92
N GLN A 542 12.21 1.64 34.63
CA GLN A 542 13.45 2.16 34.02
C GLN A 542 13.28 3.47 33.23
N SER A 543 12.08 3.80 32.77
CA SER A 543 11.78 5.09 32.13
C SER A 543 10.48 5.69 32.68
N GLN A 544 10.30 7.00 32.49
CA GLN A 544 9.11 7.70 32.98
C GLN A 544 7.89 7.16 32.25
N GLY A 545 6.91 6.65 33.00
CA GLY A 545 5.57 6.30 32.55
C GLY A 545 4.64 6.46 33.75
N LYS A 546 3.35 6.75 33.53
CA LYS A 546 2.39 6.80 34.64
C LYS A 546 2.09 5.37 35.07
N LEU A 547 2.43 5.00 36.31
CA LEU A 547 2.17 3.66 36.83
C LEU A 547 0.93 3.69 37.73
N ALA A 548 -0.02 2.81 37.48
CA ALA A 548 -1.18 2.61 38.34
C ALA A 548 -1.30 1.15 38.75
N LEU A 549 -1.70 0.89 39.99
CA LEU A 549 -2.18 -0.43 40.39
C LEU A 549 -3.71 -0.44 40.35
N ALA A 550 -4.29 -1.54 39.86
CA ALA A 550 -5.72 -1.80 40.00
C ALA A 550 -6.06 -2.18 41.44
N ASP A 551 -7.33 -2.27 41.80
CA ASP A 551 -7.76 -2.71 43.13
C ASP A 551 -7.25 -4.12 43.48
N ASN A 552 -6.89 -4.32 44.75
CA ASN A 552 -6.38 -5.60 45.28
C ASN A 552 -5.09 -6.10 44.63
N THR A 553 -4.32 -5.20 44.03
CA THR A 553 -3.02 -5.53 43.41
C THR A 553 -1.93 -5.56 44.47
N VAL A 554 -1.06 -6.57 44.41
CA VAL A 554 0.06 -6.75 45.33
C VAL A 554 1.35 -6.81 44.53
N VAL A 555 2.31 -5.94 44.88
CA VAL A 555 3.69 -6.01 44.38
C VAL A 555 4.62 -6.25 45.55
N GLU A 556 5.35 -7.36 45.59
CA GLU A 556 6.22 -7.66 46.74
C GLU A 556 7.42 -6.69 46.79
N THR A 557 8.11 -6.52 45.68
CA THR A 557 9.25 -5.59 45.55
C THR A 557 9.12 -4.71 44.32
N MET A 558 9.42 -3.42 44.46
CA MET A 558 9.47 -2.47 43.35
C MET A 558 10.73 -1.62 43.43
N LYS A 559 11.41 -1.43 42.30
CA LYS A 559 12.57 -0.55 42.14
C LYS A 559 12.31 0.46 41.04
N THR A 560 12.70 1.72 41.26
CA THR A 560 12.60 2.76 40.21
C THR A 560 13.96 3.37 39.95
N THR A 561 14.40 3.41 38.69
CA THR A 561 15.63 4.09 38.24
C THR A 561 15.36 5.37 37.46
N ALA A 562 14.09 5.64 37.14
CA ALA A 562 13.59 6.90 36.60
C ALA A 562 12.50 7.51 37.51
N LYS A 563 12.21 8.80 37.33
CA LYS A 563 11.08 9.46 37.99
C LYS A 563 9.77 8.84 37.51
N VAL A 564 8.91 8.42 38.42
CA VAL A 564 7.59 7.86 38.09
C VAL A 564 6.53 8.36 39.06
N ASP A 565 5.33 8.60 38.53
CA ASP A 565 4.14 8.84 39.33
C ASP A 565 3.38 7.53 39.48
N ILE A 566 3.29 7.02 40.71
CA ILE A 566 2.66 5.75 41.06
C ILE A 566 1.31 6.01 41.76
N THR A 567 0.23 5.45 41.22
CA THR A 567 -1.10 5.49 41.85
C THR A 567 -1.45 4.11 42.42
N ILE A 568 -1.76 4.05 43.71
CA ILE A 568 -2.03 2.82 44.46
C ILE A 568 -3.38 2.99 45.18
N PRO A 569 -4.47 2.34 44.75
CA PRO A 569 -5.77 2.44 45.40
C PRO A 569 -5.75 1.76 46.77
N SER A 570 -6.75 2.05 47.63
CA SER A 570 -6.79 1.62 49.03
C SER A 570 -6.73 0.10 49.27
N GLY A 571 -7.13 -0.70 48.29
CA GLY A 571 -7.07 -2.17 48.34
C GLY A 571 -5.70 -2.75 47.97
N SER A 572 -4.75 -1.94 47.51
CA SER A 572 -3.51 -2.40 46.87
C SER A 572 -2.27 -2.05 47.69
N SER A 573 -1.19 -2.80 47.46
CA SER A 573 0.04 -2.62 48.24
C SER A 573 1.34 -2.91 47.47
N ILE A 574 2.38 -2.14 47.80
CA ILE A 574 3.77 -2.45 47.48
C ILE A 574 4.49 -2.82 48.79
N GLY A 575 5.05 -4.03 48.86
CA GLY A 575 5.73 -4.55 50.03
C GLY A 575 7.00 -3.76 50.37
N SER A 576 7.93 -3.69 49.41
CA SER A 576 9.15 -2.88 49.47
C SER A 576 9.30 -2.02 48.22
N LEU A 577 9.41 -0.71 48.37
CA LEU A 577 9.72 0.24 47.29
C LEU A 577 11.10 0.87 47.50
N ASP A 578 12.02 0.61 46.57
CA ASP A 578 13.30 1.30 46.43
C ASP A 578 13.21 2.34 45.31
N SER A 579 13.04 3.61 45.68
CA SER A 579 12.95 4.71 44.73
C SER A 579 14.27 5.43 44.46
N GLY A 580 15.37 5.09 45.16
CA GLY A 580 16.61 5.86 45.12
C GLY A 580 16.38 7.38 45.28
N SER A 581 17.11 8.18 44.49
CA SER A 581 16.99 9.65 44.42
C SER A 581 16.26 10.14 43.16
N THR A 582 15.35 9.33 42.59
CA THR A 582 14.70 9.62 41.30
C THR A 582 13.60 10.68 41.36
N GLY A 583 13.09 11.00 42.55
CA GLY A 583 11.94 11.89 42.73
C GLY A 583 10.58 11.24 42.45
N THR A 584 10.48 9.92 42.55
CA THR A 584 9.23 9.14 42.46
C THR A 584 8.16 9.66 43.41
N LEU A 585 6.92 9.78 42.92
CA LEU A 585 5.74 10.20 43.69
C LEU A 585 4.75 9.05 43.81
N VAL A 586 4.09 8.92 44.97
CA VAL A 586 3.09 7.90 45.24
C VAL A 586 1.80 8.54 45.79
N SER A 587 0.65 8.10 45.28
CA SER A 587 -0.70 8.58 45.68
C SER A 587 -1.72 7.44 45.66
N GLY A 588 -2.97 7.70 46.07
CA GLY A 588 -4.13 6.82 45.83
C GLY A 588 -4.72 6.10 47.05
N GLY A 589 -4.07 6.17 48.22
CA GLY A 589 -4.64 5.66 49.48
C GLY A 589 -4.25 4.22 49.87
N GLY A 590 -3.53 3.49 49.01
CA GLY A 590 -3.03 2.13 49.29
C GLY A 590 -1.77 2.10 50.16
N LYS A 591 -1.15 0.92 50.30
CA LYS A 591 0.01 0.72 51.20
C LYS A 591 1.35 0.66 50.48
N VAL A 592 2.38 1.28 51.04
CA VAL A 592 3.79 1.14 50.63
C VAL A 592 4.64 0.94 51.89
N ASN A 593 5.52 -0.06 51.89
CA ASN A 593 6.41 -0.35 53.03
C ASN A 593 5.64 -0.48 54.35
N GLY A 594 4.44 -1.09 54.29
CA GLY A 594 3.52 -1.25 55.42
C GLY A 594 2.76 0.01 55.88
N LYS A 595 2.95 1.16 55.22
CA LYS A 595 2.31 2.44 55.57
C LYS A 595 1.28 2.86 54.52
N ASN A 596 0.18 3.48 54.95
CA ASN A 596 -0.81 4.04 54.02
C ASN A 596 -0.23 5.27 53.30
N THR A 597 -0.56 5.41 52.03
CA THR A 597 -0.29 6.58 51.19
C THR A 597 -1.47 7.55 51.26
N SER A 598 -1.27 8.83 50.96
CA SER A 598 -2.37 9.82 50.94
C SER A 598 -3.04 9.89 49.56
N SER A 599 -4.20 10.54 49.45
CA SER A 599 -4.85 10.83 48.16
C SER A 599 -4.11 11.88 47.33
N THR A 600 -3.14 12.58 47.91
CA THR A 600 -2.23 13.51 47.22
C THR A 600 -0.86 12.88 46.96
N PRO A 601 -0.17 13.21 45.85
CA PRO A 601 1.18 12.72 45.59
C PRO A 601 2.13 13.03 46.74
N SER A 602 2.82 12.00 47.21
CA SER A 602 3.78 12.06 48.31
C SER A 602 5.03 11.28 47.93
N ALA A 603 6.22 11.74 48.29
CA ALA A 603 7.42 10.91 48.17
C ALA A 603 7.23 9.62 49.01
N PRO A 604 7.71 8.45 48.56
CA PRO A 604 7.61 7.21 49.33
C PRO A 604 8.02 7.44 50.78
N PRO A 605 7.25 6.95 51.76
CA PRO A 605 7.56 7.22 53.15
C PRO A 605 8.93 6.64 53.51
N SER A 606 9.85 7.53 53.89
CA SER A 606 11.13 7.15 54.48
C SER A 606 10.90 6.41 55.80
N THR A 607 11.88 5.61 56.20
CA THR A 607 11.87 4.83 57.43
C THR A 607 12.04 5.71 58.69
N GLY A 608 10.93 6.36 59.14
CA GLY A 608 10.71 6.99 60.48
C GLY A 608 10.83 8.53 60.49
N THR A 609 10.10 9.36 61.26
CA THR A 609 9.15 9.22 62.41
C THR A 609 8.28 10.51 62.55
N GLY A 610 6.97 10.37 62.78
CA GLY A 610 6.06 11.25 63.57
C GLY A 610 5.78 12.75 63.23
N GLY A 611 4.51 13.10 62.98
CA GLY A 611 3.97 14.49 63.11
C GLY A 611 2.57 14.68 62.49
N SER A 612 1.66 15.40 63.17
CA SER A 612 0.18 15.35 63.05
C SER A 612 -0.49 16.62 62.45
N SER A 613 -1.82 16.54 62.23
CA SER A 613 -2.85 17.57 61.91
C SER A 613 -3.12 17.89 60.42
N GLY A 614 -4.34 18.11 59.90
CA GLY A 614 -5.71 18.07 60.41
C GLY A 614 -6.74 18.56 59.36
N GLY A 615 -7.88 17.87 59.24
CA GLY A 615 -9.26 18.37 58.96
C GLY A 615 -9.67 19.13 57.67
N GLY A 616 -10.76 18.67 57.02
CA GLY A 616 -11.68 19.51 56.24
C GLY A 616 -12.49 18.79 55.15
N SER A 617 -13.82 18.69 55.31
CA SER A 617 -14.78 17.91 54.50
C SER A 617 -15.82 18.80 53.80
N GLY A 618 -16.39 18.32 52.68
CA GLY A 618 -17.67 18.75 52.09
C GLY A 618 -17.67 18.63 50.55
N GLY A 619 -18.59 18.00 49.82
CA GLY A 619 -19.87 17.36 50.13
C GLY A 619 -20.92 17.65 49.04
N GLY A 620 -21.33 16.63 48.27
CA GLY A 620 -22.63 16.50 47.55
C GLY A 620 -22.73 17.07 46.12
N ASN A 621 -23.66 16.65 45.24
CA ASN A 621 -24.56 15.49 45.16
C ASN A 621 -25.21 15.44 43.74
N SER A 622 -25.60 14.23 43.36
CA SER A 622 -26.42 13.66 42.26
C SER A 622 -27.44 14.46 41.41
N GLY A 623 -27.70 13.90 40.20
CA GLY A 623 -29.03 13.79 39.53
C GLY A 623 -28.95 14.16 38.03
N GLY A 624 -29.31 13.37 37.02
CA GLY A 624 -30.21 12.21 36.90
C GLY A 624 -31.46 12.62 36.09
N GLY A 625 -31.75 11.95 34.96
CA GLY A 625 -33.09 11.99 34.35
C GLY A 625 -33.15 12.04 32.82
N ASP A 626 -33.73 10.98 32.24
CA ASP A 626 -33.84 10.66 30.83
C ASP A 626 -35.29 10.82 30.31
N THR A 627 -35.46 10.98 28.98
CA THR A 627 -36.65 10.69 28.12
C THR A 627 -37.89 11.63 28.11
N PRO A 628 -38.84 11.53 27.12
CA PRO A 628 -38.70 11.77 25.67
C PRO A 628 -39.88 12.54 25.01
N ALA A 629 -39.70 12.88 23.72
CA ALA A 629 -40.72 13.08 22.64
C ALA A 629 -41.47 14.43 22.45
N ALA A 630 -41.29 15.03 21.27
CA ALA A 630 -42.37 15.57 20.42
C ALA A 630 -41.89 15.68 18.96
N LYS A 631 -42.56 15.01 18.02
CA LYS A 631 -42.29 15.11 16.57
C LYS A 631 -43.08 16.28 15.97
N ALA A 632 -42.40 17.18 15.25
CA ALA A 632 -43.02 18.31 14.54
C ALA A 632 -43.52 17.89 13.14
N LYS A 633 -44.60 18.55 12.70
CA LYS A 633 -45.34 18.35 11.44
C LYS A 633 -45.01 19.49 10.47
N VAL A 634 -44.56 19.19 9.26
CA VAL A 634 -44.30 20.21 8.22
C VAL A 634 -45.60 20.57 7.51
N THR A 635 -45.88 21.87 7.37
CA THR A 635 -47.17 22.42 6.92
C THR A 635 -47.07 23.27 5.64
N SER A 636 -45.88 23.51 5.09
CA SER A 636 -45.70 24.17 3.79
C SER A 636 -44.27 24.02 3.25
N LEU A 637 -44.12 23.90 1.92
CA LEU A 637 -42.84 23.99 1.20
C LEU A 637 -43.05 24.83 -0.07
N THR A 638 -42.29 25.90 -0.25
CA THR A 638 -42.46 26.81 -1.39
C THR A 638 -41.97 26.17 -2.68
N GLY A 639 -42.82 26.10 -3.72
CA GLY A 639 -42.51 25.47 -5.01
C GLY A 639 -42.90 23.99 -5.12
N ALA A 640 -43.55 23.41 -4.11
CA ALA A 640 -44.09 22.05 -4.15
C ALA A 640 -45.58 22.03 -3.82
N THR A 641 -46.33 21.13 -4.47
CA THR A 641 -47.70 20.80 -4.08
C THR A 641 -47.65 19.58 -3.16
N ILE A 642 -48.10 19.73 -1.91
CA ILE A 642 -48.14 18.63 -0.93
C ILE A 642 -49.53 18.00 -0.99
N SER A 643 -49.60 16.72 -1.36
CA SER A 643 -50.82 15.91 -1.25
C SER A 643 -50.51 14.64 -0.46
N GLY A 644 -50.94 14.60 0.80
CA GLY A 644 -50.64 13.48 1.70
C GLY A 644 -49.14 13.32 1.98
N THR A 645 -48.62 12.09 1.87
CA THR A 645 -47.21 11.74 2.10
C THR A 645 -46.33 11.86 0.86
N GLN A 646 -46.83 12.36 -0.26
CA GLN A 646 -46.06 12.56 -1.50
C GLN A 646 -45.71 14.03 -1.73
N ILE A 647 -44.47 14.27 -2.14
CA ILE A 647 -43.92 15.57 -2.56
C ILE A 647 -43.45 15.42 -4.00
N SER A 648 -43.94 16.27 -4.90
CA SER A 648 -43.46 16.39 -6.29
C SER A 648 -42.73 17.72 -6.48
N ILE A 649 -41.56 17.68 -7.12
CA ILE A 649 -40.69 18.84 -7.33
C ILE A 649 -40.38 18.97 -8.83
N SER A 650 -40.55 20.16 -9.40
CA SER A 650 -40.17 20.46 -10.79
C SER A 650 -38.78 21.12 -10.84
N PRO A 651 -37.95 20.84 -11.85
CA PRO A 651 -36.54 21.22 -11.82
C PRO A 651 -36.35 22.67 -12.26
N SER A 652 -36.25 23.58 -11.29
CA SER A 652 -35.52 24.83 -11.47
C SER A 652 -34.82 25.21 -10.18
N ALA A 653 -33.48 25.16 -10.22
CA ALA A 653 -32.47 25.76 -9.33
C ALA A 653 -32.65 25.69 -7.79
N ASP A 654 -31.66 25.04 -7.14
CA ASP A 654 -31.16 25.32 -5.78
C ASP A 654 -32.03 24.98 -4.54
N VAL A 655 -32.84 23.92 -4.60
CA VAL A 655 -33.65 23.46 -3.45
C VAL A 655 -32.84 22.76 -2.34
N PHE A 656 -31.64 22.23 -2.63
CA PHE A 656 -30.94 21.30 -1.72
C PHE A 656 -29.92 21.94 -0.75
N LYS A 657 -29.88 23.27 -0.61
CA LYS A 657 -28.93 23.97 0.28
C LYS A 657 -29.49 24.35 1.66
N GLN A 658 -30.60 23.76 2.13
CA GLN A 658 -31.21 24.18 3.40
C GLN A 658 -31.10 23.14 4.55
N PRO A 659 -30.63 23.54 5.76
CA PRO A 659 -30.13 22.64 6.81
C PRO A 659 -31.19 21.97 7.71
N ASN A 660 -32.49 22.06 7.40
CA ASN A 660 -33.57 21.72 8.37
C ASN A 660 -34.54 20.61 7.93
N ILE A 661 -34.13 19.66 7.09
CA ILE A 661 -35.00 18.55 6.64
C ILE A 661 -34.76 17.30 7.50
N LYS A 662 -35.82 16.75 8.12
CA LYS A 662 -35.82 15.43 8.79
C LYS A 662 -36.98 14.58 8.26
N VAL A 663 -36.74 13.30 7.93
CA VAL A 663 -37.70 12.36 7.30
C VAL A 663 -37.87 11.10 8.16
N ASP A 664 -39.07 10.47 8.14
CA ASP A 664 -39.41 9.31 8.98
C ASP A 664 -39.09 7.92 8.36
N GLN A 665 -39.43 6.86 9.10
CA GLN A 665 -38.92 5.48 8.99
C GLN A 665 -39.44 4.66 7.79
N ASN A 666 -40.34 5.20 6.95
CA ASN A 666 -40.91 4.45 5.82
C ASN A 666 -40.68 5.10 4.43
N ALA A 667 -39.77 6.07 4.30
CA ALA A 667 -39.67 6.87 3.08
C ALA A 667 -39.02 6.09 1.90
N THR A 668 -39.79 5.85 0.83
CA THR A 668 -39.28 5.34 -0.45
C THR A 668 -39.38 6.45 -1.50
N MET A 669 -38.27 6.87 -2.12
CA MET A 669 -38.26 7.79 -3.25
C MET A 669 -38.44 7.00 -4.55
N LYS A 670 -39.35 7.41 -5.43
CA LYS A 670 -39.54 6.80 -6.75
C LYS A 670 -39.25 7.85 -7.83
N LEU A 671 -38.45 7.48 -8.82
CA LEU A 671 -38.26 8.24 -10.05
C LEU A 671 -39.07 7.55 -11.14
N SER A 672 -40.02 8.27 -11.71
CA SER A 672 -40.86 7.76 -12.79
C SER A 672 -41.12 8.85 -13.83
N VAL A 673 -41.45 8.42 -15.05
CA VAL A 673 -41.88 9.31 -16.13
C VAL A 673 -43.22 8.81 -16.66
N VAL A 674 -44.20 9.70 -16.79
CA VAL A 674 -45.52 9.36 -17.33
C VAL A 674 -45.59 9.78 -18.79
N ARG A 675 -45.95 8.85 -19.67
CA ARG A 675 -46.19 9.13 -21.10
C ARG A 675 -47.46 8.43 -21.58
N SER A 676 -48.27 9.16 -22.35
CA SER A 676 -49.55 8.69 -22.91
C SER A 676 -50.51 8.09 -21.87
N GLY A 677 -50.47 8.59 -20.64
CA GLY A 677 -51.30 8.12 -19.53
C GLY A 677 -50.73 6.95 -18.71
N SER A 678 -49.56 6.42 -19.09
CA SER A 678 -48.91 5.30 -18.39
C SER A 678 -47.62 5.77 -17.70
N GLU A 679 -47.44 5.39 -16.43
CA GLU A 679 -46.27 5.71 -15.62
C GLU A 679 -45.18 4.63 -15.75
N TYR A 680 -43.95 5.05 -16.06
CA TYR A 680 -42.78 4.19 -16.23
C TYR A 680 -41.78 4.49 -15.11
N ASN A 681 -41.54 3.49 -14.26
CA ASN A 681 -40.62 3.62 -13.12
C ASN A 681 -39.17 3.48 -13.58
N LEU A 682 -38.38 4.52 -13.37
CA LEU A 682 -36.95 4.61 -13.70
C LEU A 682 -36.05 4.16 -12.55
N GLY A 683 -36.57 4.15 -11.31
CA GLY A 683 -35.88 3.67 -10.13
C GLY A 683 -36.67 3.93 -8.84
N SER A 684 -36.43 3.15 -7.80
CA SER A 684 -37.02 3.36 -6.46
C SER A 684 -36.01 3.06 -5.37
N TRP A 685 -35.94 3.92 -4.35
CA TRP A 685 -34.93 3.85 -3.29
C TRP A 685 -35.57 4.03 -1.92
N ALA A 686 -35.26 3.15 -0.97
CA ALA A 686 -35.58 3.36 0.43
C ALA A 686 -34.60 4.38 1.03
N LEU A 687 -35.11 5.43 1.66
CA LEU A 687 -34.31 6.42 2.38
C LEU A 687 -34.03 5.86 3.78
N THR A 688 -32.79 5.46 4.05
CA THR A 688 -32.34 5.08 5.40
C THR A 688 -31.58 6.23 6.06
N ASN A 689 -31.73 6.34 7.39
CA ASN A 689 -31.23 7.46 8.18
C ASN A 689 -29.69 7.37 8.32
N SER A 690 -28.95 8.26 7.67
CA SER A 690 -27.52 8.47 7.94
C SER A 690 -27.36 9.44 9.11
N SER A 691 -26.60 9.04 10.13
CA SER A 691 -26.32 9.86 11.33
C SER A 691 -25.34 11.01 11.09
N SER A 692 -24.77 11.16 9.89
CA SER A 692 -23.96 12.31 9.49
C SER A 692 -24.73 13.15 8.47
N GLY A 693 -25.41 14.20 8.96
CA GLY A 693 -26.10 15.15 8.10
C GLY A 693 -25.14 15.82 7.13
N ASN A 694 -25.21 15.45 5.84
CA ASN A 694 -25.17 16.36 4.69
C ASN A 694 -25.23 15.68 3.31
N ASP A 695 -25.19 14.35 3.18
CA ASP A 695 -25.33 13.71 1.87
C ASP A 695 -26.51 12.72 1.84
N ILE A 696 -27.52 13.02 1.00
CA ILE A 696 -28.65 12.12 0.76
C ILE A 696 -28.45 11.29 -0.53
N PHE A 697 -27.39 11.54 -1.32
CA PHE A 697 -27.04 10.71 -2.49
C PHE A 697 -25.53 10.58 -2.69
N SER A 698 -25.01 9.35 -2.63
CA SER A 698 -23.72 8.96 -3.23
C SER A 698 -23.97 8.12 -4.50
N VAL A 699 -23.04 8.19 -5.46
CA VAL A 699 -23.06 7.54 -6.80
C VAL A 699 -23.17 6.00 -6.75
N SER A 700 -23.06 5.40 -5.56
CA SER A 700 -23.17 3.96 -5.31
C SER A 700 -24.56 3.35 -5.54
N ASN A 701 -25.60 4.14 -5.84
CA ASN A 701 -26.98 3.65 -6.04
C ASN A 701 -27.46 3.62 -7.50
N ALA A 702 -26.55 3.74 -8.48
CA ALA A 702 -26.85 3.59 -9.91
C ALA A 702 -27.31 2.16 -10.31
N SER A 703 -27.08 1.17 -9.44
CA SER A 703 -27.45 -0.24 -9.65
C SER A 703 -28.96 -0.50 -9.74
N ASN A 704 -29.80 0.43 -9.25
CA ASN A 704 -31.26 0.32 -9.34
C ASN A 704 -31.86 1.10 -10.53
N LEU A 705 -31.03 1.69 -11.39
CA LEU A 705 -31.48 2.38 -12.60
C LEU A 705 -31.81 1.34 -13.69
N ASN A 706 -33.02 1.39 -14.26
CA ASN A 706 -33.38 0.49 -15.36
C ASN A 706 -32.72 0.95 -16.67
N VAL A 707 -31.49 0.48 -16.91
CA VAL A 707 -30.63 0.85 -18.06
C VAL A 707 -31.34 0.64 -19.40
N LEU A 708 -32.06 -0.47 -19.57
CA LEU A 708 -32.77 -0.78 -20.81
C LEU A 708 -33.92 0.20 -21.09
N SER A 709 -34.66 0.59 -20.06
CA SER A 709 -35.76 1.56 -20.18
C SER A 709 -35.22 2.96 -20.50
N THR A 710 -34.07 3.31 -19.92
CA THR A 710 -33.39 4.59 -20.16
C THR A 710 -32.87 4.69 -21.60
N LEU A 711 -32.20 3.64 -22.09
CA LEU A 711 -31.69 3.58 -23.47
C LEU A 711 -32.82 3.53 -24.51
N THR A 712 -33.93 2.85 -24.21
CA THR A 712 -35.10 2.80 -25.10
C THR A 712 -35.77 4.17 -25.23
N ILE A 713 -35.86 4.94 -24.13
CA ILE A 713 -36.41 6.29 -24.15
C ILE A 713 -35.51 7.22 -24.97
N LEU A 714 -34.18 7.17 -24.77
CA LEU A 714 -33.20 7.99 -25.49
C LEU A 714 -33.23 7.74 -27.00
N ARG A 715 -33.29 6.46 -27.41
CA ARG A 715 -33.45 6.05 -28.81
C ARG A 715 -34.69 6.66 -29.47
N ASP A 716 -35.79 6.81 -28.72
CA ASP A 716 -37.11 7.18 -29.26
C ASP A 716 -37.47 8.68 -29.04
N THR A 717 -36.58 9.48 -28.42
CA THR A 717 -36.87 10.88 -28.03
C THR A 717 -36.53 11.98 -29.02
N GLY A 718 -35.90 11.71 -30.16
CA GLY A 718 -35.62 12.76 -31.17
C GLY A 718 -34.71 13.91 -30.68
N ILE A 719 -33.94 13.67 -29.61
CA ILE A 719 -32.91 14.58 -29.07
C ILE A 719 -31.71 14.57 -30.03
N GLN A 720 -31.02 15.71 -30.22
CA GLN A 720 -29.86 15.78 -31.12
C GLN A 720 -28.70 14.92 -30.60
N SER A 721 -28.07 14.16 -31.50
CA SER A 721 -27.07 13.14 -31.16
C SER A 721 -25.90 13.69 -30.32
N SER A 722 -25.47 14.93 -30.55
CA SER A 722 -24.40 15.58 -29.76
C SER A 722 -24.76 15.78 -28.29
N GLU A 723 -26.02 16.09 -27.96
CA GLU A 723 -26.47 16.30 -26.57
C GLU A 723 -26.58 14.97 -25.80
N ILE A 724 -26.80 13.86 -26.51
CA ILE A 724 -26.84 12.51 -25.95
C ILE A 724 -25.43 12.04 -25.54
N PHE A 725 -24.40 12.33 -26.35
CA PHE A 725 -23.02 11.89 -26.08
C PHE A 725 -22.32 12.70 -24.99
N ASP A 726 -22.66 13.97 -24.81
CA ASP A 726 -22.12 14.79 -23.71
C ASP A 726 -22.75 14.47 -22.34
N ALA A 727 -23.97 13.92 -22.35
CA ALA A 727 -24.76 13.68 -21.12
C ALA A 727 -24.66 12.25 -20.57
N ILE A 728 -24.13 11.29 -21.34
CA ILE A 728 -24.13 9.86 -21.00
C ILE A 728 -22.71 9.33 -20.90
N ASP A 729 -22.36 8.80 -19.74
CA ASP A 729 -21.13 8.04 -19.53
C ASP A 729 -21.31 6.60 -20.04
N PHE A 730 -20.99 6.38 -21.31
CA PHE A 730 -21.09 5.06 -21.95
C PHE A 730 -20.11 4.04 -21.36
N HIS A 731 -19.00 4.48 -20.75
CA HIS A 731 -18.08 3.58 -20.05
C HIS A 731 -18.77 2.95 -18.85
N ALA A 732 -19.44 3.75 -18.01
CA ALA A 732 -20.21 3.26 -16.87
C ALA A 732 -21.36 2.32 -17.28
N VAL A 733 -22.04 2.60 -18.41
CA VAL A 733 -23.12 1.75 -18.94
C VAL A 733 -22.58 0.39 -19.41
N LEU A 734 -21.44 0.37 -20.10
CA LEU A 734 -20.81 -0.87 -20.58
C LEU A 734 -20.24 -1.70 -19.42
N THR A 735 -19.65 -1.06 -18.40
CA THR A 735 -19.21 -1.74 -17.17
C THR A 735 -20.38 -2.37 -16.42
N ALA A 736 -21.52 -1.67 -16.32
CA ALA A 736 -22.72 -2.21 -15.69
C ALA A 736 -23.33 -3.40 -16.45
N ALA A 737 -23.19 -3.43 -17.78
CA ALA A 737 -23.67 -4.53 -18.61
C ALA A 737 -22.90 -5.85 -18.37
N GLN A 738 -21.66 -5.80 -17.87
CA GLN A 738 -20.85 -7.01 -17.61
C GLN A 738 -21.50 -7.96 -16.58
N GLY A 739 -22.29 -7.42 -15.64
CA GLY A 739 -23.06 -8.20 -14.67
C GLY A 739 -24.39 -8.76 -15.17
N MET A 740 -24.77 -8.53 -16.44
CA MET A 740 -26.05 -8.96 -17.01
C MET A 740 -25.98 -10.32 -17.69
N THR A 741 -27.15 -10.95 -17.88
CA THR A 741 -27.27 -12.15 -18.72
C THR A 741 -26.97 -11.83 -20.19
N GLU A 742 -26.46 -12.80 -20.93
CA GLU A 742 -25.98 -12.58 -22.32
C GLU A 742 -27.07 -12.05 -23.26
N ALA A 743 -28.31 -12.49 -23.09
CA ALA A 743 -29.45 -11.98 -23.85
C ALA A 743 -29.77 -10.51 -23.56
N ASN A 744 -29.52 -10.03 -22.34
CA ASN A 744 -29.72 -8.63 -21.96
C ASN A 744 -28.49 -7.78 -22.34
N LYS A 745 -27.29 -8.35 -22.25
CA LYS A 745 -26.04 -7.74 -22.70
C LYS A 745 -26.09 -7.41 -24.19
N ASN A 746 -26.54 -8.36 -25.02
CA ASN A 746 -26.72 -8.15 -26.46
C ASN A 746 -27.76 -7.06 -26.77
N LYS A 747 -28.87 -6.98 -26.02
CA LYS A 747 -29.86 -5.91 -26.20
C LYS A 747 -29.32 -4.52 -25.86
N VAL A 748 -28.45 -4.43 -24.86
CA VAL A 748 -27.76 -3.17 -24.51
C VAL A 748 -26.82 -2.79 -25.65
N TYR A 749 -26.03 -3.73 -26.17
CA TYR A 749 -25.12 -3.49 -27.29
C TYR A 749 -25.86 -3.11 -28.59
N ASP A 750 -26.94 -3.81 -28.95
CA ASP A 750 -27.78 -3.48 -30.11
C ASP A 750 -28.40 -2.09 -29.99
N SER A 751 -28.82 -1.70 -28.78
CA SER A 751 -29.39 -0.38 -28.52
C SER A 751 -28.35 0.72 -28.62
N ILE A 752 -27.12 0.46 -28.13
CA ILE A 752 -25.99 1.37 -28.25
C ILE A 752 -25.61 1.54 -29.74
N ALA A 753 -25.47 0.45 -30.49
CA ALA A 753 -25.18 0.48 -31.93
C ALA A 753 -26.27 1.24 -32.72
N ALA A 754 -27.54 1.08 -32.36
CA ALA A 754 -28.66 1.81 -32.97
C ALA A 754 -28.69 3.31 -32.64
N ILE A 755 -28.14 3.73 -31.48
CA ILE A 755 -27.96 5.14 -31.12
C ILE A 755 -26.78 5.73 -31.92
N PHE A 756 -25.68 4.97 -32.06
CA PHE A 756 -24.50 5.39 -32.82
C PHE A 756 -24.76 5.52 -34.34
N SER A 757 -25.55 4.62 -34.93
CA SER A 757 -25.90 4.70 -36.36
C SER A 757 -26.82 5.88 -36.71
N GLN A 758 -27.55 6.43 -35.74
CA GLN A 758 -28.32 7.67 -35.91
C GLN A 758 -27.44 8.93 -35.85
N ALA A 759 -26.21 8.83 -35.32
CA ALA A 759 -25.28 9.95 -35.14
C ALA A 759 -24.30 10.14 -36.31
N SER A 760 -24.00 9.08 -37.06
CA SER A 760 -22.98 9.05 -38.12
C SER A 760 -23.28 9.92 -39.36
N GLY A 761 -24.47 10.54 -39.43
CA GLY A 761 -24.83 11.51 -40.47
C GLY A 761 -24.50 12.98 -40.15
N THR A 762 -23.95 13.28 -38.97
CA THR A 762 -23.71 14.67 -38.53
C THR A 762 -22.22 14.96 -38.28
N SER A 763 -21.77 16.13 -38.74
CA SER A 763 -20.37 16.56 -38.90
C SER A 763 -19.56 16.77 -37.61
N SER A 764 -19.91 16.10 -36.51
CA SER A 764 -19.24 16.23 -35.21
C SER A 764 -18.49 14.95 -34.85
N SER A 765 -17.35 14.73 -35.50
CA SER A 765 -16.47 13.58 -35.25
C SER A 765 -15.67 13.68 -33.93
N THR A 766 -15.60 14.84 -33.27
CA THR A 766 -14.75 15.04 -32.07
C THR A 766 -15.31 14.35 -30.81
N ALA A 767 -16.60 14.51 -30.51
CA ALA A 767 -17.24 13.83 -29.38
C ALA A 767 -17.37 12.32 -29.62
N PHE A 768 -17.55 11.92 -30.89
CA PHE A 768 -17.65 10.52 -31.33
C PHE A 768 -16.37 9.72 -30.98
N TYR A 769 -15.18 10.24 -31.27
CA TYR A 769 -13.92 9.54 -30.99
C TYR A 769 -13.45 9.64 -29.52
N GLN A 770 -13.82 10.70 -28.80
CA GLN A 770 -13.53 10.83 -27.36
C GLN A 770 -14.41 9.93 -26.49
N ALA A 771 -15.72 9.81 -26.80
CA ALA A 771 -16.65 8.98 -26.07
C ALA A 771 -16.36 7.47 -26.18
N LEU A 772 -15.67 7.07 -27.25
CA LEU A 772 -15.39 5.68 -27.56
C LEU A 772 -14.29 5.06 -26.68
N ASN A 773 -13.37 5.84 -26.09
CA ASN A 773 -12.25 5.37 -25.22
C ASN A 773 -11.75 3.94 -25.57
N LEU A 774 -11.52 3.68 -26.86
CA LEU A 774 -11.27 2.35 -27.41
C LEU A 774 -10.09 1.62 -26.75
N PRO A 775 -8.99 2.30 -26.33
CA PRO A 775 -7.92 1.67 -25.57
C PRO A 775 -8.37 1.13 -24.20
N GLY A 776 -9.25 1.83 -23.50
CA GLY A 776 -9.81 1.40 -22.21
C GLY A 776 -10.82 0.26 -22.36
N ILE A 777 -11.56 0.21 -23.48
CA ILE A 777 -12.56 -0.83 -23.75
C ILE A 777 -11.90 -2.13 -24.26
N TYR A 778 -10.87 -2.04 -25.12
CA TYR A 778 -10.14 -3.21 -25.63
C TYR A 778 -9.35 -3.95 -24.53
N ALA A 779 -8.89 -3.19 -23.52
CA ALA A 779 -8.23 -3.72 -22.34
C ALA A 779 -9.19 -4.48 -21.39
N ALA A 780 -10.51 -4.31 -21.54
CA ALA A 780 -11.54 -4.83 -20.63
C ALA A 780 -12.51 -5.86 -21.26
N ALA A 781 -12.29 -6.30 -22.50
CA ALA A 781 -13.27 -7.04 -23.31
C ALA A 781 -12.91 -8.52 -23.60
N ASP A 782 -13.91 -9.41 -23.56
CA ASP A 782 -13.84 -10.78 -24.09
C ASP A 782 -13.92 -10.82 -25.63
N THR A 783 -13.70 -11.99 -26.23
CA THR A 783 -13.66 -12.16 -27.70
C THR A 783 -14.98 -11.78 -28.39
N SER A 784 -16.13 -11.98 -27.75
CA SER A 784 -17.43 -11.62 -28.33
C SER A 784 -17.66 -10.11 -28.34
N THR A 785 -17.18 -9.44 -27.28
CA THR A 785 -17.23 -8.00 -27.09
C THR A 785 -16.31 -7.29 -28.09
N LYS A 786 -15.15 -7.87 -28.42
CA LYS A 786 -14.23 -7.35 -29.43
C LYS A 786 -14.82 -7.34 -30.84
N ASN A 787 -15.45 -8.44 -31.26
CA ASN A 787 -16.07 -8.53 -32.59
C ASN A 787 -17.26 -7.57 -32.75
N ALA A 788 -18.08 -7.39 -31.71
CA ALA A 788 -19.20 -6.44 -31.74
C ALA A 788 -18.72 -4.98 -31.83
N ILE A 789 -17.56 -4.65 -31.24
CA ILE A 789 -16.93 -3.33 -31.36
C ILE A 789 -16.37 -3.12 -32.77
N GLU A 790 -15.75 -4.15 -33.36
CA GLU A 790 -15.28 -4.12 -34.76
C GLU A 790 -16.45 -3.86 -35.72
N ASP A 791 -17.59 -4.53 -35.54
CA ASP A 791 -18.81 -4.30 -36.34
C ASP A 791 -19.38 -2.87 -36.15
N ILE A 792 -19.31 -2.29 -34.95
CA ILE A 792 -19.74 -0.91 -34.64
C ILE A 792 -18.82 0.12 -35.32
N VAL A 793 -17.52 -0.14 -35.35
CA VAL A 793 -16.51 0.75 -35.98
C VAL A 793 -16.59 0.68 -37.50
N ASP A 794 -16.75 -0.50 -38.08
CA ASP A 794 -16.91 -0.70 -39.53
C ASP A 794 -18.21 -0.07 -40.05
N ALA A 795 -19.28 -0.06 -39.25
CA ALA A 795 -20.53 0.64 -39.59
C ALA A 795 -20.40 2.18 -39.51
N ALA A 796 -19.40 2.71 -38.80
CA ALA A 796 -19.26 4.14 -38.52
C ALA A 796 -18.26 4.87 -39.44
N ILE A 797 -17.37 4.17 -40.16
CA ILE A 797 -16.38 4.76 -41.07
C ILE A 797 -16.64 4.26 -42.50
N PRO A 798 -17.36 5.01 -43.36
CA PRO A 798 -17.56 4.61 -44.75
C PRO A 798 -16.25 4.61 -45.54
N ALA A 799 -16.14 3.71 -46.52
CA ALA A 799 -15.00 3.63 -47.44
C ALA A 799 -14.75 4.99 -48.14
N GLY A 800 -13.52 5.52 -47.99
CA GLY A 800 -13.05 6.74 -48.68
C GLY A 800 -12.96 8.01 -47.82
N VAL A 801 -13.20 7.95 -46.50
CA VAL A 801 -13.00 9.08 -45.58
C VAL A 801 -11.57 9.08 -45.02
N THR A 802 -10.84 10.18 -45.20
CA THR A 802 -9.46 10.36 -44.70
C THR A 802 -9.47 11.03 -43.33
N VAL A 803 -8.67 10.54 -42.39
CA VAL A 803 -8.54 11.10 -41.03
C VAL A 803 -7.29 11.97 -40.97
N SER A 804 -7.42 13.27 -40.69
CA SER A 804 -6.25 14.16 -40.56
C SER A 804 -5.38 13.76 -39.36
N ALA A 805 -4.06 13.79 -39.54
CA ALA A 805 -3.08 13.33 -38.57
C ALA A 805 -3.18 14.07 -37.22
N SER A 806 -3.53 15.36 -37.25
CA SER A 806 -3.79 16.19 -36.07
C SER A 806 -4.85 15.62 -35.12
N HIS A 807 -5.78 14.80 -35.62
CA HIS A 807 -6.83 14.15 -34.82
C HIS A 807 -6.42 12.78 -34.25
N LEU A 808 -5.39 12.15 -34.83
CA LEU A 808 -4.81 10.86 -34.41
C LEU A 808 -3.70 11.05 -33.37
N LEU A 809 -2.95 12.15 -33.47
CA LEU A 809 -1.77 12.42 -32.66
C LEU A 809 -2.11 13.07 -31.31
N GLY A 810 -3.36 13.54 -31.13
CA GLY A 810 -3.76 14.27 -29.94
C GLY A 810 -3.05 15.63 -29.83
N SER A 811 -3.34 16.40 -28.78
CA SER A 811 -2.81 17.76 -28.62
C SER A 811 -1.34 17.81 -28.12
N SER A 812 -0.66 16.67 -28.01
CA SER A 812 0.73 16.62 -27.55
C SER A 812 1.52 15.49 -28.21
N SER A 813 2.81 15.73 -28.43
CA SER A 813 3.75 14.77 -29.01
C SER A 813 3.91 13.48 -28.19
N ALA A 814 3.67 13.50 -26.88
CA ALA A 814 3.65 12.30 -26.04
C ALA A 814 2.40 11.43 -26.27
N GLN A 815 1.25 12.07 -26.50
CA GLN A 815 -0.01 11.40 -26.82
C GLN A 815 0.03 10.81 -28.22
N ALA A 816 0.72 11.48 -29.14
CA ALA A 816 1.00 11.00 -30.49
C ALA A 816 1.78 9.69 -30.49
N VAL A 817 2.85 9.61 -29.68
CA VAL A 817 3.67 8.39 -29.52
C VAL A 817 2.83 7.25 -28.95
N ALA A 818 2.03 7.50 -27.92
CA ALA A 818 1.17 6.47 -27.32
C ALA A 818 0.14 5.91 -28.32
N ASN A 819 -0.49 6.78 -29.11
CA ASN A 819 -1.50 6.41 -30.09
C ASN A 819 -0.89 5.63 -31.27
N ILE A 820 0.29 6.03 -31.76
CA ILE A 820 1.00 5.33 -32.86
C ILE A 820 1.50 3.95 -32.40
N THR A 821 2.10 3.84 -31.20
CA THR A 821 2.63 2.58 -30.69
C THR A 821 1.52 1.55 -30.41
N GLN A 822 0.32 1.99 -30.00
CA GLN A 822 -0.84 1.11 -29.85
C GLN A 822 -1.52 0.78 -31.19
N ALA A 823 -1.57 1.71 -32.14
CA ALA A 823 -2.09 1.47 -33.50
C ALA A 823 -1.29 0.41 -34.27
N GLY A 824 -0.01 0.19 -33.94
CA GLY A 824 0.79 -0.94 -34.45
C GLY A 824 0.22 -2.34 -34.15
N LYS A 825 -0.81 -2.43 -33.29
CA LYS A 825 -1.60 -3.66 -33.06
C LYS A 825 -2.93 -3.69 -33.84
N MET A 826 -3.27 -2.65 -34.59
CA MET A 826 -4.48 -2.52 -35.40
C MET A 826 -4.12 -2.36 -36.89
N ASN A 827 -4.24 -3.41 -37.70
CA ASN A 827 -4.00 -3.36 -39.15
C ASN A 827 -4.98 -2.43 -39.91
N LEU A 828 -6.01 -1.88 -39.27
CA LEU A 828 -7.12 -1.14 -39.89
C LEU A 828 -6.90 0.37 -40.03
N PHE A 829 -5.89 0.96 -39.40
CA PHE A 829 -5.67 2.42 -39.43
C PHE A 829 -4.78 2.90 -40.58
N VAL A 830 -4.06 2.02 -41.26
CA VAL A 830 -2.99 2.39 -42.20
C VAL A 830 -3.53 2.92 -43.54
N SER A 831 -4.75 2.55 -43.92
CA SER A 831 -5.37 3.00 -45.19
C SER A 831 -5.99 4.40 -45.14
N GLY A 832 -6.17 4.98 -43.94
CA GLY A 832 -6.85 6.27 -43.74
C GLY A 832 -5.95 7.44 -43.30
N ILE A 833 -4.63 7.21 -43.15
CA ILE A 833 -3.66 8.20 -42.68
C ILE A 833 -3.07 8.99 -43.85
N ASP A 834 -3.10 10.33 -43.76
CA ASP A 834 -2.31 11.20 -44.63
C ASP A 834 -0.84 11.21 -44.17
N PHE A 835 -0.03 10.38 -44.82
CA PHE A 835 1.38 10.25 -44.49
C PHE A 835 2.20 11.50 -44.80
N GLN A 836 1.76 12.35 -45.75
CA GLN A 836 2.47 13.57 -46.07
C GLN A 836 2.37 14.56 -44.90
N GLU A 837 1.18 14.73 -44.34
CA GLU A 837 0.93 15.57 -43.16
C GLU A 837 1.68 15.05 -41.91
N LEU A 838 1.66 13.73 -41.68
CA LEU A 838 2.40 13.09 -40.59
C LEU A 838 3.91 13.36 -40.68
N PHE A 839 4.51 13.25 -41.87
CA PHE A 839 5.95 13.46 -42.03
C PHE A 839 6.35 14.94 -41.96
N ASP A 840 5.50 15.86 -42.43
CA ASP A 840 5.72 17.30 -42.30
C ASP A 840 5.70 17.73 -40.82
N GLU A 841 4.81 17.15 -40.01
CA GLU A 841 4.72 17.40 -38.56
C GLU A 841 5.90 16.76 -37.78
N LEU A 842 6.36 15.58 -38.18
CA LEU A 842 7.56 14.95 -37.61
C LEU A 842 8.85 15.72 -37.90
N SER A 843 8.95 16.33 -39.08
CA SER A 843 10.14 17.08 -39.51
C SER A 843 10.39 18.35 -38.67
N THR A 844 9.34 18.89 -38.07
CA THR A 844 9.36 20.12 -37.26
C THR A 844 9.29 19.86 -35.74
N SER A 845 9.07 18.61 -35.33
CA SER A 845 8.90 18.23 -33.92
C SER A 845 10.22 18.17 -33.12
N PRO A 846 10.27 18.77 -31.91
CA PRO A 846 11.44 18.70 -31.02
C PRO A 846 11.66 17.30 -30.40
N GLN A 847 10.73 16.36 -30.55
CA GLN A 847 10.84 14.97 -30.07
C GLN A 847 10.99 13.94 -31.20
N LYS A 848 11.42 14.38 -32.39
CA LYS A 848 11.53 13.55 -33.59
C LYS A 848 12.27 12.21 -33.38
N GLU A 849 13.31 12.14 -32.55
CA GLU A 849 14.03 10.88 -32.25
C GLU A 849 13.16 9.86 -31.48
N ALA A 850 12.40 10.30 -30.47
CA ALA A 850 11.54 9.43 -29.69
C ALA A 850 10.37 8.89 -30.53
N ILE A 851 9.82 9.73 -31.40
CA ILE A 851 8.73 9.34 -32.30
C ILE A 851 9.25 8.41 -33.40
N PHE A 852 10.44 8.69 -33.96
CA PHE A 852 11.06 7.82 -34.97
C PHE A 852 11.34 6.42 -34.42
N THR A 853 11.82 6.32 -33.17
CA THR A 853 12.11 5.03 -32.51
C THR A 853 10.84 4.22 -32.19
N ALA A 854 9.67 4.89 -32.09
CA ALA A 854 8.38 4.26 -31.80
C ALA A 854 7.66 3.71 -33.04
N ILE A 855 8.16 4.00 -34.25
CA ILE A 855 7.55 3.56 -35.52
C ILE A 855 8.04 2.17 -35.89
N ASN A 856 7.11 1.24 -36.16
CA ASN A 856 7.45 -0.06 -36.73
C ASN A 856 7.73 0.07 -38.24
N PHE A 857 9.00 0.32 -38.59
CA PHE A 857 9.43 0.55 -39.97
C PHE A 857 9.16 -0.63 -40.92
N THR A 858 9.08 -1.86 -40.41
CA THR A 858 8.76 -3.03 -41.24
C THR A 858 7.29 -3.03 -41.67
N ALA A 859 6.37 -2.70 -40.78
CA ALA A 859 4.95 -2.55 -41.11
C ALA A 859 4.71 -1.35 -42.05
N MET A 860 5.42 -0.25 -41.81
CA MET A 860 5.37 0.95 -42.65
C MET A 860 5.93 0.68 -44.06
N TYR A 861 7.07 -0.03 -44.17
CA TYR A 861 7.67 -0.42 -45.45
C TYR A 861 6.74 -1.29 -46.29
N ASN A 862 6.09 -2.29 -45.67
CA ASN A 862 5.13 -3.16 -46.36
C ASN A 862 3.88 -2.39 -46.84
N ALA A 863 3.44 -1.37 -46.11
CA ALA A 863 2.35 -0.48 -46.52
C ALA A 863 2.75 0.46 -47.65
N ILE A 864 3.97 1.00 -47.62
CA ILE A 864 4.53 1.83 -48.70
C ILE A 864 4.72 1.01 -49.98
N GLU A 865 5.14 -0.24 -49.87
CA GLU A 865 5.27 -1.17 -51.02
C GLU A 865 3.93 -1.49 -51.71
N ALA A 866 2.79 -1.24 -51.05
CA ALA A 866 1.46 -1.37 -51.66
C ALA A 866 0.99 -0.11 -52.44
N LEU A 867 1.74 1.00 -52.40
CA LEU A 867 1.35 2.27 -53.05
C LEU A 867 1.67 2.33 -54.57
N PRO A 868 0.98 3.18 -55.35
CA PRO A 868 1.36 3.45 -56.74
C PRO A 868 2.75 4.10 -56.85
N SER A 869 3.46 3.83 -57.95
CA SER A 869 4.89 4.13 -58.14
C SER A 869 5.29 5.60 -57.92
N GLY A 870 4.42 6.56 -58.23
CA GLY A 870 4.68 7.99 -58.04
C GLY A 870 4.70 8.41 -56.57
N ASN A 871 3.86 7.82 -55.73
CA ASN A 871 3.73 8.15 -54.32
C ASN A 871 4.85 7.49 -53.50
N LYS A 872 5.30 6.29 -53.91
CA LYS A 872 6.47 5.62 -53.34
C LYS A 872 7.72 6.49 -53.40
N LEU A 873 7.99 7.10 -54.55
CA LEU A 873 9.20 7.92 -54.77
C LEU A 873 9.23 9.15 -53.84
N GLN A 874 8.09 9.81 -53.65
CA GLN A 874 7.99 11.01 -52.80
C GLN A 874 8.16 10.68 -51.31
N VAL A 875 7.61 9.55 -50.85
CA VAL A 875 7.78 9.07 -49.47
C VAL A 875 9.24 8.72 -49.17
N TYR A 876 9.94 8.08 -50.11
CA TYR A 876 11.36 7.76 -49.93
C TYR A 876 12.27 9.01 -49.93
N ILE A 877 11.94 10.04 -50.71
CA ILE A 877 12.65 11.34 -50.69
C ILE A 877 12.47 12.01 -49.31
N ASN A 878 11.25 12.00 -48.76
CA ASN A 878 10.96 12.62 -47.46
C ASN A 878 11.67 11.86 -46.31
N MET A 879 11.72 10.52 -46.36
CA MET A 879 12.50 9.72 -45.40
C MET A 879 14.00 10.03 -45.45
N ALA A 880 14.57 10.19 -46.64
CA ALA A 880 16.00 10.50 -46.79
C ALA A 880 16.37 11.87 -46.19
N ASN A 881 15.50 12.87 -46.35
CA ASN A 881 15.68 14.20 -45.76
C ASN A 881 15.65 14.17 -44.22
N ILE A 882 14.81 13.30 -43.62
CA ILE A 882 14.75 13.10 -42.17
C ILE A 882 16.02 12.42 -41.64
N TYR A 883 16.56 11.42 -42.35
CA TYR A 883 17.84 10.78 -41.99
C TYR A 883 19.02 11.77 -42.05
N GLN A 884 19.03 12.64 -43.06
CA GLN A 884 20.06 13.67 -43.20
C GLN A 884 19.96 14.75 -42.10
N ALA A 885 18.76 15.00 -41.54
CA ALA A 885 18.55 15.90 -40.42
C ALA A 885 18.78 15.28 -39.03
N ALA A 886 18.95 13.94 -38.94
CA ALA A 886 19.18 13.21 -37.69
C ALA A 886 20.66 12.87 -37.44
N LEU A 887 21.50 12.79 -38.48
CA LEU A 887 22.94 12.59 -38.35
C LEU A 887 23.64 13.94 -38.11
N THR A 888 23.77 14.37 -36.85
CA THR A 888 24.63 15.49 -36.47
C THR A 888 26.11 15.12 -36.66
N VAL A 889 26.64 15.27 -37.88
CA VAL A 889 28.08 15.30 -38.16
C VAL A 889 28.38 16.56 -38.96
N ASP A 890 29.33 17.35 -38.45
CA ASP A 890 29.81 18.62 -39.01
C ASP A 890 30.19 18.48 -40.49
N THR A 891 29.42 19.09 -41.39
CA THR A 891 29.57 18.95 -42.84
C THR A 891 30.62 19.92 -43.40
N THR A 892 31.89 19.70 -43.08
CA THR A 892 32.99 20.14 -43.97
C THR A 892 33.56 19.01 -44.82
N ASP A 893 33.29 17.75 -44.48
CA ASP A 893 33.72 16.57 -45.24
C ASP A 893 32.48 15.77 -45.69
N GLY A 894 32.00 16.03 -46.91
CA GLY A 894 30.72 15.49 -47.41
C GLY A 894 30.86 14.21 -48.25
N ILE A 895 30.10 13.17 -47.91
CA ILE A 895 29.81 12.03 -48.81
C ILE A 895 28.49 12.32 -49.54
N ASN A 896 28.49 12.28 -50.88
CA ASN A 896 27.27 12.47 -51.67
C ASN A 896 26.41 11.20 -51.69
N PHE A 897 25.57 11.02 -50.66
CA PHE A 897 24.65 9.88 -50.51
C PHE A 897 23.58 9.79 -51.60
N GLY A 898 23.26 10.91 -52.27
CA GLY A 898 22.33 10.91 -53.41
C GLY A 898 22.79 10.01 -54.56
N ALA A 899 24.11 10.00 -54.85
CA ALA A 899 24.69 9.14 -55.87
C ALA A 899 24.70 7.64 -55.47
N LEU A 900 24.83 7.35 -54.17
CA LEU A 900 24.82 5.98 -53.62
C LEU A 900 23.41 5.36 -53.67
N ILE A 901 22.40 6.18 -53.39
CA ILE A 901 20.98 5.78 -53.47
C ILE A 901 20.58 5.61 -54.95
N GLN A 902 21.13 6.40 -55.87
CA GLN A 902 20.90 6.22 -57.31
C GLN A 902 21.47 4.88 -57.83
N LEU A 903 22.60 4.39 -57.28
CA LEU A 903 23.18 3.07 -57.59
C LEU A 903 22.29 1.90 -57.09
N MET A 904 21.62 2.07 -55.95
CA MET A 904 20.73 1.05 -55.39
C MET A 904 19.39 0.95 -56.14
N ILE A 905 18.96 2.05 -56.77
CA ILE A 905 17.63 2.16 -57.38
C ILE A 905 17.68 2.10 -58.93
N THR A 906 18.81 2.40 -59.58
CA THR A 906 18.98 2.26 -61.05
C THR A 906 19.79 1.01 -61.44
N ASP A 907 19.58 0.52 -62.68
CA ASP A 907 20.21 -0.69 -63.24
C ASP A 907 21.67 -0.48 -63.70
N GLN A 908 22.36 0.48 -63.08
CA GLN A 908 23.75 0.82 -63.39
C GLN A 908 24.70 0.00 -62.50
N ASN A 909 25.66 -0.70 -63.10
CA ASN A 909 26.56 -1.63 -62.38
C ASN A 909 27.77 -0.95 -61.74
N VAL A 910 28.09 0.30 -62.08
CA VAL A 910 29.30 1.00 -61.60
C VAL A 910 29.03 2.49 -61.41
N VAL A 911 29.41 3.06 -60.27
CA VAL A 911 29.36 4.51 -60.00
C VAL A 911 30.67 5.01 -59.40
N LYS A 912 31.06 6.23 -59.77
CA LYS A 912 32.22 6.92 -59.18
C LYS A 912 31.79 7.75 -57.97
N LEU A 913 32.25 7.35 -56.78
CA LEU A 913 32.11 8.13 -55.56
C LEU A 913 33.31 9.03 -55.37
N THR A 914 33.06 10.32 -55.21
CA THR A 914 34.13 11.28 -54.92
C THR A 914 34.03 11.70 -53.47
N LEU A 915 35.14 11.55 -52.75
CA LEU A 915 35.29 11.96 -51.36
C LEU A 915 36.27 13.12 -51.32
N THR A 916 35.81 14.23 -50.73
CA THR A 916 36.62 15.42 -50.55
C THR A 916 36.76 15.67 -49.06
N ASN A 917 38.01 15.82 -48.60
CA ASN A 917 38.30 16.26 -47.25
C ASN A 917 39.31 17.40 -47.24
N SER A 918 39.68 17.87 -46.05
CA SER A 918 40.64 18.95 -45.84
C SER A 918 42.01 18.76 -46.52
N ASN A 919 42.36 17.53 -46.93
CA ASN A 919 43.65 17.20 -47.56
C ASN A 919 43.56 16.98 -49.08
N GLY A 920 42.38 17.14 -49.68
CA GLY A 920 42.16 17.02 -51.13
C GLY A 920 41.02 16.08 -51.51
N THR A 921 40.79 15.95 -52.82
CA THR A 921 39.69 15.15 -53.38
C THR A 921 40.19 13.83 -53.94
N THR A 922 39.58 12.72 -53.52
CA THR A 922 39.87 11.36 -53.99
C THR A 922 38.61 10.69 -54.53
N THR A 923 38.67 10.15 -55.75
CA THR A 923 37.53 9.47 -56.39
C THR A 923 37.72 7.96 -56.40
N TYR A 924 36.76 7.26 -55.82
CA TYR A 924 36.61 5.81 -55.78
C TYR A 924 35.60 5.36 -56.83
N THR A 925 35.81 4.19 -57.42
CA THR A 925 34.83 3.59 -58.34
C THR A 925 34.26 2.36 -57.66
N VAL A 926 32.95 2.34 -57.48
CA VAL A 926 32.22 1.31 -56.74
C VAL A 926 31.37 0.50 -57.71
N VAL A 927 31.47 -0.82 -57.62
CA VAL A 927 30.78 -1.78 -58.49
C VAL A 927 29.74 -2.54 -57.67
N LYS A 928 28.56 -2.76 -58.22
CA LYS A 928 27.44 -3.39 -57.52
C LYS A 928 27.75 -4.87 -57.22
N GLY A 929 27.77 -5.25 -55.93
CA GLY A 929 27.95 -6.64 -55.47
C GLY A 929 29.36 -7.03 -54.98
N SER A 930 30.32 -6.10 -54.95
CA SER A 930 31.67 -6.29 -54.41
C SER A 930 31.83 -5.74 -53.00
#